data_AF-V5F0L2-F1
#
_entry.id   AF-V5F0L2-F1
#
_cell.length_a   1.000
_cell.length_b   1.000
_cell.length_c   1.000
_cell.angle_alpha   90.00
_cell.angle_beta   90.00
_cell.angle_gamma   90.00
#
_symmetry.space_group_name_H-M   'P 1'
#
loop_
_entity.id
_entity.type
_entity.pdbx_description
1 polymer ?
#
loop_
_entity_poly.entity_id
_entity_poly.type
_entity_poly.pdbx_seq_one_letter_code
_entity_poly.pdbx_strand_id
1 'polypeptide(L)'
;MAVVAALSSNKLAGSTPMPRALRSSPRKRIPSPSPQAPKSKKPRAEPVDESELDCAACPAPGQPAPIPGKGAACDRETWISCTHCKTWFHCICIALENPDDFSKWYCQPCITRSKEAFESGTSTSRAPFTNVTRPPRRKSDRAKLEVDYAAIQEGIPADPLGRWKNFLNTYDFEPDNFRRMEGPEWTIDWLMNDETALRQPVLVPAPADQSVKAVNGSVKTEADASGPLRGRIANKNGRPAPRHTSIPGMVVPPSEMTIFDVADIIGHDTPVEVIDVASQSSSKASWTISEWAEYFDTPKEKKKKTLNVISLEVTGTPMQAYVEAPQLVRDLDWVTRDWPQERRDPSCADNSWPKVQRYVLMGVEGAYSDWHIDFAGSSVYYHVIWGQKTFLFAPPTPRNLAAYKAWCSSTRQDFDWLGDHLHSLTRVDVRPGETMLIPSGWLHCVYTPKNTLVVGGNFLTDWNVATQWKLVEIEEATKVPRKFRFPHLKRLSWFVGKGWNDRLEPLDASEQGAKGEDGADIEREADVADLVDVVPPLKVVNNIELVYQSLSDDLELIQDPYIAESGDERTVKQQKAAREAIPVQYVGHLPKAEAMLATLRGRLDKAKALADSVHKERVRLTKEARGGKKGATHGSATKKRKVRK
;
A
#
# COMPACT_ATOMS: atom_id res chain seq x y z
N MET A 1 -13.86 67.92 24.20
CA MET A 1 -14.95 67.25 24.95
C MET A 1 -14.28 66.09 25.68
N ALA A 2 -14.12 66.03 27.02
CA ALA A 2 -14.94 66.51 28.15
C ALA A 2 -16.34 65.88 28.14
N VAL A 3 -16.92 65.31 29.22
CA VAL A 3 -16.69 65.40 30.71
C VAL A 3 -16.36 63.99 31.29
N VAL A 4 -15.60 63.71 32.37
CA VAL A 4 -14.99 64.44 33.53
C VAL A 4 -15.75 64.37 34.89
N ALA A 5 -15.72 63.22 35.58
CA ALA A 5 -15.96 63.05 37.04
C ALA A 5 -15.24 61.75 37.52
N ALA A 6 -14.54 61.60 38.67
CA ALA A 6 -14.61 62.16 40.03
C ALA A 6 -15.75 61.55 40.90
N LEU A 7 -15.57 61.03 42.13
CA LEU A 7 -14.42 60.81 43.05
C LEU A 7 -14.69 59.48 43.84
N SER A 8 -14.02 58.99 44.89
CA SER A 8 -13.10 59.55 45.90
C SER A 8 -12.13 58.47 46.48
N SER A 9 -11.53 58.71 47.67
CA SER A 9 -10.55 57.82 48.35
C SER A 9 -11.02 57.31 49.73
N ASN A 10 -10.34 56.30 50.29
CA ASN A 10 -10.12 56.21 51.74
C ASN A 10 -8.76 55.56 52.09
N LYS A 11 -8.20 55.82 53.28
CA LYS A 11 -6.80 55.50 53.67
C LYS A 11 -6.66 55.18 55.17
N LEU A 12 -5.42 54.85 55.60
CA LEU A 12 -4.97 54.48 56.97
C LEU A 12 -5.27 53.01 57.33
N ALA A 13 -4.44 52.25 58.05
CA ALA A 13 -3.02 52.32 58.46
C ALA A 13 -2.57 50.85 58.76
N GLY A 14 -1.30 50.44 58.93
CA GLY A 14 -0.03 51.17 59.02
C GLY A 14 0.83 50.63 60.18
N SER A 15 1.54 49.50 59.99
CA SER A 15 2.59 49.03 60.91
C SER A 15 3.60 48.10 60.22
N THR A 16 4.85 48.11 60.70
CA THR A 16 5.98 47.31 60.19
C THR A 16 6.62 46.55 61.36
N PRO A 17 7.31 45.43 61.09
CA PRO A 17 8.70 45.34 61.61
C PRO A 17 9.71 44.79 60.59
N MET A 18 11.00 45.01 60.90
CA MET A 18 12.18 44.66 60.07
C MET A 18 12.79 43.29 60.44
N PRO A 19 13.66 42.70 59.58
CA PRO A 19 14.02 41.27 59.63
C PRO A 19 15.21 40.93 60.54
N ARG A 20 15.45 39.63 60.77
CA ARG A 20 16.66 39.15 61.47
C ARG A 20 17.27 37.85 60.89
N ALA A 21 18.46 38.02 60.30
CA ALA A 21 19.58 37.08 60.12
C ALA A 21 19.34 35.55 60.04
N LEU A 22 19.56 35.01 58.83
CA LEU A 22 20.54 33.96 58.51
C LEU A 22 20.97 32.95 59.61
N ARG A 23 20.75 31.66 59.34
CA ARG A 23 21.75 30.60 59.60
C ARG A 23 22.01 29.81 58.32
N SER A 24 23.28 29.46 58.09
CA SER A 24 23.77 28.81 56.89
C SER A 24 23.89 27.29 57.04
N SER A 25 23.68 26.57 55.93
CA SER A 25 24.14 25.20 55.74
C SER A 25 24.49 24.99 54.25
N PRO A 26 25.43 24.12 53.88
CA PRO A 26 26.19 24.28 52.64
C PRO A 26 25.43 23.85 51.38
N ARG A 27 25.56 24.65 50.30
CA ARG A 27 25.20 24.25 48.95
C ARG A 27 26.07 23.08 48.50
N LYS A 28 25.53 21.85 48.49
CA LYS A 28 26.07 20.80 47.60
C LYS A 28 25.86 21.24 46.16
N ARG A 29 26.92 21.19 45.34
CA ARG A 29 26.77 21.31 43.88
C ARG A 29 25.93 20.13 43.38
N ILE A 30 24.91 20.40 42.58
CA ILE A 30 24.29 19.35 41.76
C ILE A 30 25.34 18.95 40.71
N PRO A 31 25.68 17.65 40.55
CA PRO A 31 26.59 17.22 39.49
C PRO A 31 26.02 17.52 38.11
N SER A 32 26.90 17.78 37.13
CA SER A 32 26.53 17.78 35.72
C SER A 32 25.85 16.45 35.36
N PRO A 33 24.86 16.41 34.45
CA PRO A 33 24.23 15.16 34.04
C PRO A 33 25.27 14.26 33.37
N SER A 34 25.58 13.14 34.02
CA SER A 34 26.36 12.06 33.41
C SER A 34 25.66 11.56 32.12
N PRO A 35 26.41 11.05 31.12
CA PRO A 35 25.79 10.41 29.97
C PRO A 35 24.82 9.32 30.42
N GLN A 36 23.56 9.38 29.98
CA GLN A 36 22.62 8.31 30.25
C GLN A 36 23.12 7.04 29.55
N ALA A 37 23.23 5.95 30.29
CA ALA A 37 23.49 4.64 29.71
C ALA A 37 22.42 4.33 28.63
N PRO A 38 22.78 3.63 27.54
CA PRO A 38 21.83 3.33 26.47
C PRO A 38 20.63 2.58 27.05
N LYS A 39 19.43 3.10 26.81
CA LYS A 39 18.18 2.42 27.17
C LYS A 39 18.16 1.07 26.47
N SER A 40 17.85 0.00 27.21
CA SER A 40 17.74 -1.33 26.63
C SER A 40 16.71 -1.32 25.50
N LYS A 41 17.07 -1.88 24.34
CA LYS A 41 16.13 -2.13 23.24
C LYS A 41 14.92 -2.93 23.74
N LYS A 42 13.76 -2.80 23.09
CA LYS A 42 12.69 -3.80 23.23
C LYS A 42 13.31 -5.18 22.88
N PRO A 43 13.09 -6.26 23.67
CA PRO A 43 13.72 -7.54 23.40
C PRO A 43 13.25 -8.10 22.07
N ARG A 44 14.20 -8.71 21.34
CA ARG A 44 13.99 -9.41 20.07
C ARG A 44 12.90 -10.48 20.22
N ALA A 45 11.99 -10.56 19.24
CA ALA A 45 11.20 -11.76 19.01
C ALA A 45 12.07 -12.83 18.36
N GLU A 46 11.96 -14.09 18.79
CA GLU A 46 12.52 -15.23 18.06
C GLU A 46 11.86 -15.31 16.66
N PRO A 47 12.47 -15.98 15.66
CA PRO A 47 11.84 -16.20 14.36
C PRO A 47 10.59 -17.07 14.51
N VAL A 48 9.41 -16.45 14.62
CA VAL A 48 8.15 -17.14 14.93
C VAL A 48 7.61 -17.86 13.70
N ASP A 49 7.12 -19.09 13.88
CA ASP A 49 6.21 -19.73 12.93
C ASP A 49 4.95 -18.85 12.80
N GLU A 50 4.55 -18.46 11.58
CA GLU A 50 3.46 -17.51 11.40
C GLU A 50 2.08 -18.03 11.89
N SER A 51 1.95 -19.34 12.17
CA SER A 51 0.78 -19.93 12.83
C SER A 51 0.75 -19.75 14.36
N GLU A 52 1.84 -19.28 14.96
CA GLU A 52 2.08 -19.10 16.40
C GLU A 52 2.32 -17.63 16.83
N LEU A 53 1.84 -16.64 16.06
CA LEU A 53 1.85 -15.22 16.48
C LEU A 53 1.04 -14.99 17.77
N ASP A 54 1.68 -15.10 18.94
CA ASP A 54 1.09 -15.09 20.30
C ASP A 54 -0.32 -14.52 20.44
N CYS A 55 -1.31 -15.40 20.38
CA CYS A 55 -2.64 -15.18 20.94
C CYS A 55 -2.63 -15.78 22.35
N ALA A 56 -2.74 -14.93 23.39
CA ALA A 56 -2.64 -15.34 24.79
C ALA A 56 -3.85 -16.14 25.35
N ALA A 57 -4.62 -16.77 24.45
CA ALA A 57 -5.69 -17.73 24.74
C ALA A 57 -5.71 -18.89 23.72
N CYS A 58 -4.68 -19.03 22.89
CA CYS A 58 -4.58 -20.15 21.94
C CYS A 58 -4.24 -21.45 22.70
N PRO A 59 -4.85 -22.61 22.34
CA PRO A 59 -4.36 -23.90 22.79
C PRO A 59 -2.90 -24.13 22.36
N ALA A 60 -2.18 -24.94 23.13
CA ALA A 60 -0.80 -25.33 22.81
C ALA A 60 -0.74 -26.15 21.50
N PRO A 61 0.41 -26.18 20.79
CA PRO A 61 0.55 -26.88 19.52
C PRO A 61 0.13 -28.35 19.60
N GLY A 62 -0.67 -28.80 18.63
CA GLY A 62 -1.24 -30.15 18.60
C GLY A 62 -2.54 -30.35 19.42
N GLN A 63 -3.00 -29.36 20.19
CA GLN A 63 -4.36 -29.37 20.77
C GLN A 63 -5.41 -29.01 19.71
N PRO A 64 -6.65 -29.55 19.79
CA PRO A 64 -7.73 -29.16 18.89
C PRO A 64 -8.09 -27.68 19.06
N ALA A 65 -8.52 -27.04 17.96
CA ALA A 65 -8.98 -25.66 18.00
C ALA A 65 -10.20 -25.51 18.93
N PRO A 66 -10.38 -24.36 19.62
CA PRO A 66 -11.53 -24.13 20.48
C PRO A 66 -12.83 -24.23 19.67
N ILE A 67 -13.79 -25.02 20.15
CA ILE A 67 -15.08 -25.21 19.48
C ILE A 67 -15.78 -23.84 19.39
N PRO A 68 -16.14 -23.36 18.19
CA PRO A 68 -16.89 -22.10 18.05
C PRO A 68 -18.18 -22.14 18.87
N GLY A 69 -18.39 -21.12 19.71
CA GLY A 69 -19.72 -20.85 20.25
C GLY A 69 -20.70 -20.55 19.12
N LYS A 70 -22.00 -20.73 19.34
CA LYS A 70 -23.02 -20.31 18.37
C LYS A 70 -22.88 -18.80 18.11
N GLY A 71 -22.43 -18.42 16.91
CA GLY A 71 -22.16 -17.03 16.53
C GLY A 71 -20.67 -16.62 16.58
N ALA A 72 -19.78 -17.41 17.19
CA ALA A 72 -18.35 -17.09 17.25
C ALA A 72 -17.73 -17.01 15.84
N ALA A 73 -16.77 -16.10 15.64
CA ALA A 73 -15.96 -16.08 14.43
C ALA A 73 -15.32 -17.45 14.21
N CYS A 74 -15.53 -18.05 13.03
CA CYS A 74 -15.20 -19.46 12.75
C CYS A 74 -13.75 -19.67 12.29
N ASP A 75 -13.01 -18.59 12.07
CA ASP A 75 -11.67 -18.56 11.51
C ASP A 75 -10.58 -18.12 12.51
N ARG A 76 -9.30 -18.27 12.10
CA ARG A 76 -8.12 -17.73 12.81
C ARG A 76 -7.59 -16.43 12.17
N GLU A 77 -8.34 -15.81 11.27
CA GLU A 77 -8.00 -14.53 10.63
C GLU A 77 -8.61 -13.31 11.34
N THR A 78 -9.61 -13.53 12.20
CA THR A 78 -10.36 -12.49 12.92
C THR A 78 -9.74 -12.25 14.30
N TRP A 79 -9.23 -11.04 14.51
CA TRP A 79 -8.42 -10.66 15.68
C TRP A 79 -8.97 -9.45 16.44
N ILE A 80 -8.73 -9.40 17.76
CA ILE A 80 -9.02 -8.24 18.62
C ILE A 80 -7.90 -7.96 19.64
N SER A 81 -7.71 -6.69 20.00
CA SER A 81 -6.71 -6.24 20.99
C SER A 81 -7.37 -5.80 22.29
N CYS A 82 -6.79 -6.18 23.43
CA CYS A 82 -7.21 -5.68 24.73
C CYS A 82 -6.84 -4.19 24.89
N THR A 83 -7.86 -3.34 25.04
CA THR A 83 -7.73 -1.88 25.21
C THR A 83 -6.71 -1.49 26.28
N HIS A 84 -6.64 -2.27 27.37
CA HIS A 84 -5.75 -2.07 28.51
C HIS A 84 -4.33 -2.62 28.28
N CYS A 85 -4.16 -3.94 28.12
CA CYS A 85 -2.82 -4.56 28.08
C CYS A 85 -2.22 -4.73 26.68
N LYS A 86 -2.92 -4.29 25.61
CA LYS A 86 -2.53 -4.34 24.19
C LYS A 86 -2.29 -5.74 23.60
N THR A 87 -2.32 -6.79 24.42
CA THR A 87 -2.31 -8.19 23.99
C THR A 87 -3.43 -8.47 22.98
N TRP A 88 -3.09 -9.19 21.92
CA TRP A 88 -3.98 -9.59 20.84
C TRP A 88 -4.51 -11.02 21.03
N PHE A 89 -5.73 -11.27 20.53
CA PHE A 89 -6.41 -12.56 20.63
C PHE A 89 -7.14 -12.88 19.31
N HIS A 90 -7.09 -14.12 18.83
CA HIS A 90 -8.04 -14.61 17.82
C HIS A 90 -9.44 -14.61 18.43
N CYS A 91 -10.47 -14.20 17.69
CA CYS A 91 -11.84 -14.17 18.20
C CYS A 91 -12.38 -15.57 18.53
N ILE A 92 -12.05 -16.60 17.73
CA ILE A 92 -12.34 -18.01 18.05
C ILE A 92 -11.75 -18.46 19.40
N CYS A 93 -10.53 -18.02 19.75
CA CYS A 93 -9.85 -18.42 21.00
C CYS A 93 -10.44 -17.79 22.28
N ILE A 94 -11.31 -16.80 22.13
CA ILE A 94 -12.03 -16.16 23.25
C ILE A 94 -13.56 -16.28 23.10
N ALA A 95 -14.03 -17.13 22.18
CA ALA A 95 -15.43 -17.29 21.80
C ALA A 95 -16.16 -15.96 21.51
N LEU A 96 -15.49 -15.03 20.83
CA LEU A 96 -16.07 -13.74 20.44
C LEU A 96 -16.72 -13.84 19.06
N GLU A 97 -17.95 -13.32 18.95
CA GLU A 97 -18.75 -13.32 17.72
C GLU A 97 -18.20 -12.31 16.71
N ASN A 98 -18.31 -11.02 17.01
CA ASN A 98 -17.85 -9.95 16.14
C ASN A 98 -16.94 -8.96 16.91
N PRO A 99 -15.70 -8.70 16.47
CA PRO A 99 -14.85 -7.70 17.11
C PRO A 99 -15.31 -6.25 16.86
N ASP A 100 -16.02 -5.97 15.75
CA ASP A 100 -16.43 -4.60 15.38
C ASP A 100 -17.53 -4.05 16.32
N ASP A 101 -18.26 -4.94 17.01
CA ASP A 101 -19.29 -4.61 18.00
C ASP A 101 -18.75 -3.91 19.24
N PHE A 102 -17.43 -3.88 19.43
CA PHE A 102 -16.80 -3.23 20.57
C PHE A 102 -16.17 -1.89 20.18
N SER A 103 -16.38 -0.88 21.03
CA SER A 103 -15.65 0.39 20.99
C SER A 103 -14.43 0.36 21.93
N LYS A 104 -14.52 -0.43 23.01
CA LYS A 104 -13.40 -0.82 23.87
C LYS A 104 -13.63 -2.26 24.35
N TRP A 105 -12.78 -3.19 23.93
CA TRP A 105 -12.76 -4.56 24.43
C TRP A 105 -11.60 -4.75 25.42
N TYR A 106 -11.81 -5.55 26.45
CA TYR A 106 -10.86 -5.89 27.49
C TYR A 106 -10.85 -7.41 27.66
N CYS A 107 -9.66 -8.01 27.69
CA CYS A 107 -9.55 -9.45 27.93
C CYS A 107 -9.97 -9.80 29.37
N GLN A 108 -10.50 -11.00 29.57
CA GLN A 108 -11.00 -11.45 30.88
C GLN A 108 -9.95 -11.30 32.01
N PRO A 109 -8.65 -11.61 31.84
CA PRO A 109 -7.64 -11.35 32.87
C PRO A 109 -7.48 -9.87 33.25
N CYS A 110 -7.76 -8.91 32.35
CA CYS A 110 -7.80 -7.49 32.70
C CYS A 110 -9.09 -7.08 33.40
N ILE A 111 -10.23 -7.65 33.00
CA ILE A 111 -11.52 -7.45 33.69
C ILE A 111 -11.40 -7.94 35.14
N THR A 112 -10.99 -9.19 35.36
CA THR A 112 -10.84 -9.79 36.69
C THR A 112 -9.91 -8.97 37.59
N ARG A 113 -8.68 -8.68 37.16
CA ARG A 113 -7.73 -7.86 37.96
C ARG A 113 -8.24 -6.46 38.28
N SER A 114 -9.06 -5.87 37.42
CA SER A 114 -9.67 -4.55 37.70
C SER A 114 -10.82 -4.60 38.69
N LYS A 115 -11.53 -5.75 38.79
CA LYS A 115 -12.53 -6.00 39.85
C LYS A 115 -11.84 -6.27 41.18
N GLU A 116 -10.87 -7.16 41.19
CA GLU A 116 -10.07 -7.48 42.38
C GLU A 116 -9.45 -6.21 43.00
N ALA A 117 -8.86 -5.33 42.19
CA ALA A 117 -8.26 -4.06 42.65
C ALA A 117 -9.28 -3.01 43.11
N PHE A 118 -10.55 -3.12 42.71
CA PHE A 118 -11.65 -2.26 43.14
C PHE A 118 -12.27 -2.79 44.45
N GLU A 119 -12.55 -4.09 44.52
CA GLU A 119 -13.12 -4.79 45.68
C GLU A 119 -12.17 -4.79 46.90
N SER A 120 -10.85 -4.91 46.66
CA SER A 120 -9.81 -4.76 47.69
C SER A 120 -9.49 -3.31 48.06
N GLY A 121 -10.23 -2.32 47.54
CA GLY A 121 -10.08 -0.91 47.86
C GLY A 121 -8.74 -0.27 47.42
N THR A 122 -7.89 -0.99 46.69
CA THR A 122 -6.56 -0.47 46.27
C THR A 122 -6.66 0.53 45.11
N SER A 123 -7.80 0.56 44.40
CA SER A 123 -8.09 1.51 43.32
C SER A 123 -9.37 2.30 43.58
N THR A 124 -9.24 3.43 44.29
CA THR A 124 -10.37 4.23 44.81
C THR A 124 -10.98 5.22 43.82
N SER A 125 -10.49 5.30 42.57
CA SER A 125 -10.82 6.40 41.64
C SER A 125 -11.35 5.98 40.26
N ARG A 126 -11.46 4.68 39.97
CA ARG A 126 -11.97 4.18 38.67
C ARG A 126 -12.81 2.93 38.86
N ALA A 127 -13.94 2.85 38.15
CA ALA A 127 -14.73 1.64 38.06
C ALA A 127 -13.93 0.51 37.35
N PRO A 128 -14.22 -0.77 37.65
CA PRO A 128 -13.59 -1.91 36.98
C PRO A 128 -13.85 -1.89 35.47
N PHE A 129 -12.93 -2.48 34.69
CA PHE A 129 -13.04 -2.53 33.24
C PHE A 129 -14.20 -3.42 32.80
N THR A 130 -14.99 -2.92 31.86
CA THR A 130 -16.09 -3.61 31.20
C THR A 130 -16.00 -3.41 29.70
N ASN A 131 -16.48 -4.39 28.94
CA ASN A 131 -16.51 -4.29 27.48
C ASN A 131 -17.56 -3.26 27.06
N VAL A 132 -17.12 -2.21 26.37
CA VAL A 132 -17.98 -1.12 25.91
C VAL A 132 -18.38 -1.41 24.48
N THR A 133 -19.61 -1.88 24.28
CA THR A 133 -20.19 -2.08 22.95
C THR A 133 -20.24 -0.75 22.19
N ARG A 134 -20.18 -0.84 20.86
CA ARG A 134 -20.32 0.28 19.94
C ARG A 134 -21.81 0.58 19.81
N PRO A 135 -22.28 1.82 20.06
CA PRO A 135 -23.68 2.16 19.86
C PRO A 135 -24.06 1.96 18.37
N PRO A 136 -25.32 1.61 18.05
CA PRO A 136 -25.76 1.41 16.67
C PRO A 136 -25.35 2.59 15.77
N ARG A 137 -24.79 2.29 14.58
CA ARG A 137 -24.24 3.28 13.63
C ARG A 137 -25.34 4.20 13.07
N ARG A 138 -25.79 5.20 13.84
CA ARG A 138 -26.60 6.31 13.31
C ARG A 138 -25.84 6.98 12.16
N LYS A 139 -26.55 7.35 11.09
CA LYS A 139 -26.01 8.28 10.08
C LYS A 139 -25.71 9.59 10.80
N SER A 140 -24.44 10.01 10.79
CA SER A 140 -24.00 11.25 11.39
C SER A 140 -23.10 12.00 10.42
N ASP A 141 -23.63 13.02 9.78
CA ASP A 141 -22.92 13.91 8.86
C ASP A 141 -22.07 14.95 9.63
N ARG A 142 -21.51 14.54 10.77
CA ARG A 142 -20.55 15.36 11.51
C ARG A 142 -19.28 15.47 10.66
N ALA A 143 -18.94 16.71 10.32
CA ALA A 143 -17.65 17.04 9.75
C ALA A 143 -16.50 16.44 10.59
N LYS A 144 -15.36 16.18 9.93
CA LYS A 144 -14.11 15.91 10.64
C LYS A 144 -13.89 17.02 11.68
N LEU A 145 -13.36 16.65 12.85
CA LEU A 145 -13.03 17.62 13.89
C LEU A 145 -12.14 18.70 13.27
N GLU A 146 -12.56 19.96 13.35
CA GLU A 146 -11.71 21.06 12.91
C GLU A 146 -10.49 21.11 13.83
N VAL A 147 -9.30 21.29 13.25
CA VAL A 147 -8.04 21.23 13.99
C VAL A 147 -8.02 22.39 14.99
N ASP A 148 -8.02 22.06 16.28
CA ASP A 148 -7.98 23.04 17.35
C ASP A 148 -6.58 23.68 17.43
N TYR A 149 -6.46 24.84 16.76
CA TYR A 149 -5.24 25.62 16.75
C TYR A 149 -4.86 26.18 18.14
N ALA A 150 -5.80 26.30 19.09
CA ALA A 150 -5.49 26.70 20.46
C ALA A 150 -4.80 25.56 21.24
N ALA A 151 -5.26 24.31 21.06
CA ALA A 151 -4.59 23.13 21.64
C ALA A 151 -3.16 22.94 21.11
N ILE A 152 -2.89 23.29 19.84
CA ILE A 152 -1.54 23.33 19.28
C ILE A 152 -0.68 24.41 19.98
N GLN A 153 -1.30 25.53 20.37
CA GLN A 153 -0.64 26.67 21.00
C GLN A 153 -0.35 26.47 22.50
N GLU A 154 -1.02 25.52 23.17
CA GLU A 154 -0.64 25.01 24.49
C GLU A 154 0.50 23.98 24.47
N GLY A 155 1.07 23.66 23.30
CA GLY A 155 2.41 23.08 23.20
C GLY A 155 2.50 21.55 23.19
N ILE A 156 1.43 20.81 22.86
CA ILE A 156 1.52 19.38 22.53
C ILE A 156 0.96 19.08 21.13
N PRO A 157 1.68 19.43 20.05
CA PRO A 157 1.67 18.61 18.85
C PRO A 157 2.22 17.22 19.20
N ALA A 158 1.57 16.15 18.74
CA ALA A 158 2.14 14.81 18.82
C ALA A 158 3.25 14.67 17.77
N ASP A 159 4.47 15.14 18.08
CA ASP A 159 5.62 15.20 17.16
C ASP A 159 5.85 13.86 16.41
N PRO A 160 5.43 13.73 15.13
CA PRO A 160 5.48 12.46 14.43
C PRO A 160 6.93 12.15 14.01
N LEU A 161 7.71 13.18 13.70
CA LEU A 161 9.10 13.06 13.26
C LEU A 161 10.02 12.74 14.44
N GLY A 162 9.76 13.27 15.63
CA GLY A 162 10.40 12.89 16.87
C GLY A 162 10.01 11.47 17.30
N ARG A 163 8.72 11.11 17.26
CA ARG A 163 8.28 9.73 17.52
C ARG A 163 8.94 8.75 16.56
N TRP A 164 8.97 9.07 15.26
CA TRP A 164 9.65 8.31 14.21
C TRP A 164 11.14 8.13 14.48
N LYS A 165 11.89 9.21 14.71
CA LYS A 165 13.34 9.16 15.00
C LYS A 165 13.63 8.39 16.28
N ASN A 166 12.81 8.57 17.33
CA ASN A 166 12.92 7.80 18.56
C ASN A 166 12.65 6.31 18.31
N PHE A 167 11.66 5.96 17.49
CA PHE A 167 11.34 4.58 17.14
C PHE A 167 12.47 3.92 16.34
N LEU A 168 12.97 4.59 15.29
CA LEU A 168 14.14 4.15 14.51
C LEU A 168 15.39 3.88 15.37
N ASN A 169 15.51 4.54 16.53
CA ASN A 169 16.62 4.40 17.45
C ASN A 169 16.36 3.43 18.63
N THR A 170 15.14 2.92 18.83
CA THR A 170 14.75 2.12 20.02
C THR A 170 14.03 0.81 19.72
N TYR A 171 13.43 0.67 18.54
CA TYR A 171 12.90 -0.60 18.04
C TYR A 171 14.05 -1.47 17.51
N ASP A 172 13.96 -2.78 17.71
CA ASP A 172 14.88 -3.75 17.11
C ASP A 172 14.19 -4.32 15.87
N PHE A 173 14.61 -3.87 14.69
CA PHE A 173 13.99 -4.22 13.42
C PHE A 173 14.38 -5.61 12.96
N GLU A 174 13.47 -6.28 12.25
CA GLU A 174 13.82 -7.46 11.48
C GLU A 174 14.89 -7.11 10.42
N PRO A 175 15.86 -8.00 10.18
CA PRO A 175 16.90 -7.78 9.18
C PRO A 175 16.28 -7.67 7.77
N ASP A 176 16.82 -6.76 6.96
CA ASP A 176 16.41 -6.58 5.57
C ASP A 176 16.87 -7.75 4.69
N ASN A 177 16.11 -8.84 4.79
CA ASN A 177 16.26 -10.09 4.06
C ASN A 177 15.44 -10.12 2.76
N PHE A 178 14.83 -8.99 2.35
CA PHE A 178 14.06 -8.93 1.11
C PHE A 178 14.93 -9.30 -0.10
N ARG A 179 14.33 -9.88 -1.13
CA ARG A 179 15.10 -10.41 -2.26
C ARG A 179 15.66 -9.26 -3.09
N ARG A 180 16.97 -9.31 -3.36
CA ARG A 180 17.63 -8.45 -4.36
C ARG A 180 17.79 -9.30 -5.63
N MET A 181 17.46 -8.72 -6.79
CA MET A 181 17.49 -9.37 -8.10
C MET A 181 18.22 -8.48 -9.11
N GLU A 182 18.79 -9.09 -10.15
CA GLU A 182 19.28 -8.33 -11.29
C GLU A 182 18.11 -7.83 -12.16
N GLY A 183 18.23 -6.63 -12.72
CA GLY A 183 17.14 -6.01 -13.50
C GLY A 183 16.52 -6.91 -14.58
N PRO A 184 17.31 -7.65 -15.38
CA PRO A 184 16.82 -8.59 -16.38
C PRO A 184 16.06 -9.83 -15.84
N GLU A 185 16.07 -10.08 -14.53
CA GLU A 185 15.32 -11.19 -13.92
C GLU A 185 13.84 -10.85 -13.62
N TRP A 186 13.45 -9.57 -13.71
CA TRP A 186 12.04 -9.16 -13.56
C TRP A 186 11.23 -9.47 -14.83
N THR A 187 10.86 -10.75 -14.96
CA THR A 187 10.09 -11.30 -16.10
C THR A 187 8.91 -12.16 -15.63
N ILE A 188 7.99 -12.48 -16.55
CA ILE A 188 6.90 -13.43 -16.28
C ILE A 188 7.44 -14.83 -15.95
N ASP A 189 8.57 -15.25 -16.54
CA ASP A 189 9.25 -16.51 -16.21
C ASP A 189 9.58 -16.64 -14.72
N TRP A 190 9.94 -15.53 -14.04
CA TRP A 190 10.18 -15.54 -12.60
C TRP A 190 8.88 -15.90 -11.85
N LEU A 191 7.79 -15.18 -12.09
CA LEU A 191 6.49 -15.46 -11.45
C LEU A 191 6.01 -16.89 -11.72
N MET A 192 6.10 -17.36 -12.97
CA MET A 192 5.60 -18.68 -13.37
C MET A 192 6.39 -19.87 -12.78
N ASN A 193 7.61 -19.64 -12.28
CA ASN A 193 8.51 -20.68 -11.77
C ASN A 193 8.92 -20.49 -10.30
N ASP A 194 8.42 -19.46 -9.61
CA ASP A 194 8.78 -19.12 -8.23
C ASP A 194 7.54 -18.87 -7.38
N GLU A 195 7.20 -19.85 -6.54
CA GLU A 195 6.05 -19.77 -5.64
C GLU A 195 6.12 -18.60 -4.64
N THR A 196 7.32 -18.04 -4.40
CA THR A 196 7.54 -16.90 -3.49
C THR A 196 7.38 -15.54 -4.19
N ALA A 197 7.22 -15.52 -5.51
CA ALA A 197 7.00 -14.29 -6.27
C ALA A 197 5.76 -13.52 -5.76
N LEU A 198 5.94 -12.20 -5.63
CA LEU A 198 4.93 -11.27 -5.10
C LEU A 198 4.38 -11.63 -3.69
N ARG A 199 5.11 -12.39 -2.87
CA ARG A 199 4.80 -12.54 -1.43
C ARG A 199 5.40 -11.44 -0.55
N GLN A 200 6.59 -10.97 -0.88
CA GLN A 200 7.36 -9.95 -0.15
C GLN A 200 7.97 -8.90 -1.09
N PRO A 201 8.38 -7.71 -0.61
CA PRO A 201 9.15 -6.75 -1.37
C PRO A 201 10.37 -7.36 -2.07
N VAL A 202 10.62 -6.88 -3.28
CA VAL A 202 11.78 -7.27 -4.11
C VAL A 202 12.47 -6.01 -4.60
N LEU A 203 13.80 -5.99 -4.56
CA LEU A 203 14.61 -4.86 -4.98
C LEU A 203 15.51 -5.22 -6.17
N VAL A 204 15.76 -4.24 -7.04
CA VAL A 204 16.85 -4.26 -8.02
C VAL A 204 17.86 -3.20 -7.58
N PRO A 205 19.11 -3.58 -7.24
CA PRO A 205 20.16 -2.65 -6.88
C PRO A 205 20.49 -1.64 -8.00
N ALA A 206 21.09 -0.51 -7.63
CA ALA A 206 21.59 0.46 -8.61
C ALA A 206 22.73 -0.15 -9.45
N PRO A 207 22.77 0.05 -10.78
CA PRO A 207 23.87 -0.42 -11.62
C PRO A 207 25.23 0.09 -11.14
N ALA A 208 26.29 -0.72 -11.31
CA ALA A 208 27.63 -0.41 -10.80
C ALA A 208 28.18 0.97 -11.24
N ASP A 209 27.92 1.39 -12.48
CA ASP A 209 28.32 2.71 -12.99
C ASP A 209 27.62 3.89 -12.29
N GLN A 210 26.47 3.65 -11.67
CA GLN A 210 25.75 4.62 -10.86
C GLN A 210 26.22 4.58 -9.40
N SER A 211 26.54 3.40 -8.85
CA SER A 211 27.05 3.28 -7.48
C SER A 211 28.44 3.93 -7.32
N VAL A 212 29.34 3.85 -8.31
CA VAL A 212 30.64 4.55 -8.27
C VAL A 212 30.47 6.08 -8.18
N LYS A 213 29.47 6.66 -8.87
CA LYS A 213 29.13 8.09 -8.75
C LYS A 213 28.46 8.47 -7.41
N ALA A 214 27.84 7.51 -6.73
CA ALA A 214 27.26 7.71 -5.40
C ALA A 214 28.25 7.50 -4.25
N VAL A 215 29.27 6.64 -4.43
CA VAL A 215 30.30 6.32 -3.43
C VAL A 215 31.44 7.34 -3.45
N ASN A 216 31.83 7.86 -4.62
CA ASN A 216 32.78 8.98 -4.72
C ASN A 216 32.09 10.32 -4.39
N GLY A 217 31.61 10.42 -3.14
CA GLY A 217 30.84 11.53 -2.60
C GLY A 217 31.64 12.82 -2.41
N SER A 218 32.04 13.45 -3.53
CA SER A 218 32.12 14.90 -3.58
C SER A 218 30.72 15.44 -3.31
N VAL A 219 30.48 15.84 -2.06
CA VAL A 219 29.21 16.40 -1.62
C VAL A 219 29.04 17.74 -2.31
N LYS A 220 28.13 17.82 -3.29
CA LYS A 220 27.69 19.12 -3.80
C LYS A 220 27.07 19.91 -2.65
N THR A 221 27.63 21.07 -2.39
CA THR A 221 27.11 22.04 -1.41
C THR A 221 26.32 23.13 -2.14
N GLU A 222 25.64 24.00 -1.41
CA GLU A 222 24.83 25.09 -2.01
C GLU A 222 25.64 26.04 -2.93
N ALA A 223 26.98 26.03 -2.85
CA ALA A 223 27.85 26.80 -3.73
C ALA A 223 27.93 26.25 -5.19
N ASP A 224 27.80 24.94 -5.38
CA ASP A 224 28.08 24.26 -6.66
C ASP A 224 26.99 24.46 -7.73
N ALA A 225 25.89 25.12 -7.39
CA ALA A 225 24.79 25.43 -8.31
C ALA A 225 25.14 26.53 -9.34
N SER A 226 26.28 27.21 -9.19
CA SER A 226 26.66 28.40 -9.97
C SER A 226 27.70 28.19 -11.08
N GLY A 227 28.20 26.96 -11.26
CA GLY A 227 29.25 26.63 -12.25
C GLY A 227 28.71 26.15 -13.61
N PRO A 228 29.35 26.49 -14.75
CA PRO A 228 28.87 26.10 -16.08
C PRO A 228 29.01 24.59 -16.35
N LEU A 229 27.88 23.93 -16.56
CA LEU A 229 27.78 22.48 -16.78
C LEU A 229 28.33 22.05 -18.15
N ARG A 230 29.47 21.34 -18.18
CA ARG A 230 29.93 20.62 -19.38
C ARG A 230 29.15 19.32 -19.56
N GLY A 231 28.54 19.12 -20.73
CA GLY A 231 28.15 17.80 -21.23
C GLY A 231 26.71 17.32 -20.93
N ARG A 232 25.70 18.20 -20.92
CA ARG A 232 24.30 17.76 -20.96
C ARG A 232 23.99 17.05 -22.29
N ILE A 233 23.50 15.81 -22.25
CA ILE A 233 22.90 15.13 -23.42
C ILE A 233 21.44 15.61 -23.52
N ALA A 234 21.28 16.81 -24.07
CA ALA A 234 19.97 17.40 -24.32
C ALA A 234 19.32 16.80 -25.59
N ASN A 235 18.00 16.78 -25.63
CA ASN A 235 17.27 16.59 -26.89
C ASN A 235 17.39 17.83 -27.79
N LYS A 236 16.82 17.79 -29.01
CA LYS A 236 16.89 18.89 -29.98
C LYS A 236 16.33 20.24 -29.48
N ASN A 237 15.59 20.23 -28.36
CA ASN A 237 14.95 21.41 -27.75
C ASN A 237 15.61 21.80 -26.41
N GLY A 238 16.81 21.30 -26.11
CA GLY A 238 17.58 21.67 -24.91
C GLY A 238 17.18 20.94 -23.61
N ARG A 239 16.08 20.18 -23.61
CA ARG A 239 15.56 19.49 -22.41
C ARG A 239 16.34 18.19 -22.13
N PRO A 240 16.45 17.74 -20.86
CA PRO A 240 16.99 16.43 -20.52
C PRO A 240 16.24 15.30 -21.24
N ALA A 241 16.93 14.21 -21.59
CA ALA A 241 16.31 13.07 -22.26
C ALA A 241 15.93 11.95 -21.26
N PRO A 242 14.79 11.24 -21.44
CA PRO A 242 14.47 10.06 -20.64
C PRO A 242 15.47 8.93 -20.89
N ARG A 243 15.68 8.05 -19.89
CA ARG A 243 16.62 6.93 -19.96
C ARG A 243 15.94 5.59 -19.66
N HIS A 244 16.45 4.52 -20.25
CA HIS A 244 16.15 3.16 -19.80
C HIS A 244 16.92 2.82 -18.52
N THR A 245 16.47 1.76 -17.83
CA THR A 245 17.21 1.13 -16.72
C THR A 245 17.72 -0.27 -17.12
N SER A 246 18.30 -1.01 -16.19
CA SER A 246 18.62 -2.44 -16.36
C SER A 246 17.37 -3.35 -16.34
N ILE A 247 16.20 -2.82 -16.00
CA ILE A 247 14.94 -3.57 -15.91
C ILE A 247 14.23 -3.52 -17.27
N PRO A 248 13.81 -4.68 -17.85
CA PRO A 248 13.17 -4.74 -19.15
C PRO A 248 12.00 -3.76 -19.30
N GLY A 249 12.01 -3.00 -20.39
CA GLY A 249 10.92 -2.10 -20.78
C GLY A 249 10.66 -0.89 -19.87
N MET A 250 11.50 -0.64 -18.86
CA MET A 250 11.36 0.48 -17.93
C MET A 250 12.01 1.76 -18.49
N VAL A 251 11.37 2.92 -18.27
CA VAL A 251 11.89 4.26 -18.63
C VAL A 251 11.71 5.20 -17.43
N VAL A 252 12.73 6.00 -17.16
CA VAL A 252 12.81 6.89 -15.99
C VAL A 252 13.50 8.22 -16.34
N PRO A 253 13.35 9.28 -15.51
CA PRO A 253 14.15 10.49 -15.64
C PRO A 253 15.68 10.26 -15.62
N PRO A 254 16.46 11.11 -16.32
CA PRO A 254 17.91 11.17 -16.18
C PRO A 254 18.28 11.66 -14.77
N SER A 255 19.42 11.22 -14.24
CA SER A 255 19.76 11.45 -12.82
C SER A 255 20.19 12.88 -12.49
N GLU A 256 20.38 13.72 -13.50
CA GLU A 256 20.58 15.18 -13.38
C GLU A 256 19.29 16.02 -13.44
N MET A 257 18.10 15.41 -13.63
CA MET A 257 16.83 16.14 -13.73
C MET A 257 16.49 16.87 -12.42
N THR A 258 16.25 18.18 -12.49
CA THR A 258 15.81 19.01 -11.35
C THR A 258 14.29 19.11 -11.27
N ILE A 259 13.76 19.70 -10.18
CA ILE A 259 12.33 19.97 -10.04
C ILE A 259 11.86 21.06 -11.03
N PHE A 260 12.74 22.00 -11.39
CA PHE A 260 12.48 22.97 -12.45
C PHE A 260 12.39 22.29 -13.83
N ASP A 261 13.26 21.33 -14.16
CA ASP A 261 13.12 20.56 -15.41
C ASP A 261 11.75 19.83 -15.48
N VAL A 262 11.22 19.34 -14.34
CA VAL A 262 9.87 18.75 -14.28
C VAL A 262 8.79 19.80 -14.56
N ALA A 263 8.91 21.01 -13.98
CA ALA A 263 8.00 22.13 -14.22
C ALA A 263 8.01 22.58 -15.69
N ASP A 264 9.20 22.73 -16.30
CA ASP A 264 9.39 23.06 -17.73
C ASP A 264 8.74 22.00 -18.64
N ILE A 265 8.83 20.71 -18.27
CA ILE A 265 8.29 19.60 -19.06
C ILE A 265 6.76 19.53 -18.96
N ILE A 266 6.20 19.60 -17.76
CA ILE A 266 4.75 19.42 -17.53
C ILE A 266 3.95 20.71 -17.79
N GLY A 267 4.57 21.87 -17.60
CA GLY A 267 3.97 23.21 -17.72
C GLY A 267 3.84 23.90 -16.36
N HIS A 268 4.41 25.11 -16.21
CA HIS A 268 4.55 25.82 -14.92
C HIS A 268 3.26 25.98 -14.11
N ASP A 269 2.14 26.23 -14.78
CA ASP A 269 0.83 26.45 -14.15
C ASP A 269 0.12 25.15 -13.72
N THR A 270 0.73 23.97 -13.95
CA THR A 270 0.12 22.67 -13.61
C THR A 270 -0.17 22.57 -12.11
N PRO A 271 -1.44 22.37 -11.69
CA PRO A 271 -1.77 22.20 -10.28
C PRO A 271 -1.18 20.92 -9.68
N VAL A 272 -0.74 20.98 -8.42
CA VAL A 272 -0.13 19.85 -7.70
C VAL A 272 -0.69 19.70 -6.29
N GLU A 273 -1.10 18.48 -5.89
CA GLU A 273 -1.57 18.21 -4.52
C GLU A 273 -0.36 18.06 -3.57
N VAL A 274 -0.08 19.14 -2.83
CA VAL A 274 0.98 19.21 -1.81
C VAL A 274 0.41 18.82 -0.44
N ILE A 275 1.12 17.95 0.28
CA ILE A 275 0.78 17.50 1.63
C ILE A 275 1.57 18.29 2.67
N ASP A 276 0.92 18.77 3.72
CA ASP A 276 1.55 19.28 4.94
C ASP A 276 1.91 18.09 5.84
N VAL A 277 3.21 17.86 6.02
CA VAL A 277 3.74 16.68 6.73
C VAL A 277 3.38 16.70 8.21
N ALA A 278 3.20 17.87 8.82
CA ALA A 278 2.87 17.98 10.23
C ALA A 278 1.41 17.60 10.54
N SER A 279 0.50 17.75 9.56
CA SER A 279 -0.93 17.41 9.70
C SER A 279 -1.36 16.19 8.90
N GLN A 280 -0.44 15.54 8.17
CA GLN A 280 -0.70 14.41 7.26
C GLN A 280 -1.91 14.67 6.33
N SER A 281 -2.04 15.91 5.84
CA SER A 281 -3.21 16.35 5.07
C SER A 281 -2.85 17.27 3.92
N SER A 282 -3.67 17.24 2.87
CA SER A 282 -3.54 18.11 1.70
C SER A 282 -3.59 19.58 2.10
N SER A 283 -2.72 20.39 1.49
CA SER A 283 -2.65 21.83 1.74
C SER A 283 -3.98 22.51 1.39
N LYS A 284 -4.39 23.49 2.20
CA LYS A 284 -5.57 24.33 1.92
C LYS A 284 -5.31 25.36 0.82
N ALA A 285 -4.03 25.61 0.48
CA ALA A 285 -3.64 26.45 -0.64
C ALA A 285 -3.63 25.63 -1.94
N SER A 286 -4.02 26.26 -3.06
CA SER A 286 -3.65 25.76 -4.38
C SER A 286 -2.14 25.92 -4.55
N TRP A 287 -1.51 24.99 -5.28
CA TRP A 287 -0.10 25.04 -5.64
C TRP A 287 0.05 24.72 -7.12
N THR A 288 0.85 25.50 -7.82
CA THR A 288 1.40 25.16 -9.13
C THR A 288 2.72 24.39 -8.98
N ILE A 289 3.12 23.66 -10.02
CA ILE A 289 4.42 22.97 -10.05
C ILE A 289 5.60 23.95 -9.99
N SER A 290 5.43 25.20 -10.46
CA SER A 290 6.47 26.24 -10.37
C SER A 290 6.65 26.74 -8.93
N GLU A 291 5.56 27.07 -8.22
CA GLU A 291 5.61 27.43 -6.79
C GLU A 291 6.18 26.28 -5.94
N TRP A 292 5.88 25.02 -6.31
CA TRP A 292 6.48 23.85 -5.69
C TRP A 292 8.00 23.77 -5.92
N ALA A 293 8.48 24.06 -7.13
CA ALA A 293 9.92 24.07 -7.43
C ALA A 293 10.66 25.14 -6.62
N GLU A 294 10.11 26.36 -6.53
CA GLU A 294 10.66 27.45 -5.70
C GLU A 294 10.66 27.10 -4.20
N TYR A 295 9.57 26.50 -3.70
CA TYR A 295 9.52 25.98 -2.33
C TYR A 295 10.54 24.85 -2.11
N PHE A 296 10.76 23.98 -3.09
CA PHE A 296 11.68 22.85 -2.99
C PHE A 296 13.13 23.32 -2.86
N ASP A 297 13.53 24.29 -3.68
CA ASP A 297 14.90 24.86 -3.71
C ASP A 297 15.21 25.77 -2.50
N THR A 298 14.19 26.43 -1.94
CA THR A 298 14.33 27.29 -0.73
C THR A 298 15.10 26.59 0.40
N PRO A 299 16.23 27.14 0.91
CA PRO A 299 17.03 26.52 1.96
C PRO A 299 16.22 26.10 3.20
N LYS A 300 16.60 24.97 3.80
CA LYS A 300 15.84 24.25 4.83
C LYS A 300 15.46 25.12 6.03
N GLU A 301 16.38 25.98 6.47
CA GLU A 301 16.25 26.90 7.60
C GLU A 301 15.21 28.02 7.34
N LYS A 302 14.87 28.24 6.06
CA LYS A 302 13.86 29.21 5.60
C LYS A 302 12.50 28.55 5.33
N LYS A 303 12.42 27.21 5.24
CA LYS A 303 11.15 26.48 5.03
C LYS A 303 10.28 26.56 6.29
N LYS A 304 9.24 27.39 6.27
CA LYS A 304 8.28 27.55 7.38
C LYS A 304 7.49 26.28 7.74
N LYS A 305 7.42 25.32 6.82
CA LYS A 305 6.75 24.02 6.95
C LYS A 305 7.50 22.97 6.14
N THR A 306 7.44 21.72 6.57
CA THR A 306 7.85 20.55 5.78
C THR A 306 6.67 20.10 4.93
N LEU A 307 6.81 20.11 3.60
CA LEU A 307 5.78 19.74 2.65
C LEU A 307 6.27 18.59 1.75
N ASN A 308 5.34 17.86 1.11
CA ASN A 308 5.65 16.67 0.31
C ASN A 308 4.70 16.54 -0.88
N VAL A 309 5.18 16.09 -2.03
CA VAL A 309 4.34 15.72 -3.19
C VAL A 309 4.51 14.24 -3.48
N ILE A 310 3.42 13.49 -3.41
CA ILE A 310 3.39 12.04 -3.69
C ILE A 310 2.36 11.64 -4.75
N SER A 311 1.48 12.56 -5.16
CA SER A 311 0.26 12.26 -5.95
C SER A 311 0.24 12.92 -7.34
N LEU A 312 1.37 13.41 -7.84
CA LEU A 312 1.45 14.00 -9.18
C LEU A 312 1.48 12.88 -10.24
N GLU A 313 0.29 12.48 -10.70
CA GLU A 313 0.13 11.56 -11.83
C GLU A 313 0.37 12.32 -13.15
N VAL A 314 1.11 11.72 -14.09
CA VAL A 314 1.60 12.41 -15.29
C VAL A 314 1.05 11.86 -16.62
N THR A 315 0.09 10.94 -16.60
CA THR A 315 -0.50 10.35 -17.82
C THR A 315 -1.34 11.37 -18.58
N GLY A 316 -1.05 11.52 -19.88
CA GLY A 316 -1.60 12.57 -20.75
C GLY A 316 -0.77 13.87 -20.78
N THR A 317 0.27 14.00 -19.95
CA THR A 317 1.18 15.16 -19.96
C THR A 317 2.48 14.84 -20.75
N PRO A 318 3.29 15.84 -21.14
CA PRO A 318 4.60 15.59 -21.75
C PRO A 318 5.58 14.86 -20.82
N MET A 319 5.35 14.90 -19.50
CA MET A 319 6.16 14.18 -18.50
C MET A 319 5.91 12.66 -18.52
N GLN A 320 4.80 12.19 -19.14
CA GLN A 320 4.53 10.76 -19.35
C GLN A 320 5.69 10.03 -20.04
N ALA A 321 6.37 10.68 -20.99
CA ALA A 321 7.49 10.11 -21.74
C ALA A 321 8.74 9.80 -20.90
N TYR A 322 8.77 10.23 -19.64
CA TYR A 322 9.85 9.98 -18.69
C TYR A 322 9.50 8.89 -17.66
N VAL A 323 8.27 8.37 -17.64
CA VAL A 323 7.81 7.39 -16.65
C VAL A 323 7.15 6.22 -17.35
N GLU A 324 7.89 5.14 -17.57
CA GLU A 324 7.33 3.88 -18.06
C GLU A 324 7.67 2.74 -17.10
N ALA A 325 6.63 2.06 -16.63
CA ALA A 325 6.76 0.94 -15.71
C ALA A 325 7.55 -0.23 -16.33
N PRO A 326 8.21 -1.08 -15.51
CA PRO A 326 8.78 -2.35 -15.96
C PRO A 326 7.83 -3.16 -16.85
N GLN A 327 8.36 -3.88 -17.83
CA GLN A 327 7.58 -4.74 -18.71
C GLN A 327 6.71 -5.72 -17.90
N LEU A 328 7.30 -6.40 -16.93
CA LEU A 328 6.59 -7.27 -15.98
C LEU A 328 5.40 -6.58 -15.29
N VAL A 329 5.53 -5.30 -14.91
CA VAL A 329 4.41 -4.56 -14.28
C VAL A 329 3.30 -4.31 -15.29
N ARG A 330 3.64 -3.98 -16.55
CA ARG A 330 2.68 -3.76 -17.63
C ARG A 330 2.02 -5.04 -18.15
N ASP A 331 2.70 -6.17 -18.05
CA ASP A 331 2.16 -7.50 -18.38
C ASP A 331 1.13 -7.98 -17.34
N LEU A 332 1.29 -7.55 -16.09
CA LEU A 332 0.42 -7.89 -14.96
C LEU A 332 -0.71 -6.89 -14.71
N ASP A 333 -0.50 -5.60 -14.98
CA ASP A 333 -1.44 -4.53 -14.67
C ASP A 333 -2.75 -4.70 -15.45
N TRP A 334 -3.82 -5.00 -14.71
CA TRP A 334 -5.20 -5.04 -15.21
C TRP A 334 -5.58 -3.82 -16.07
N VAL A 335 -5.14 -2.60 -15.73
CA VAL A 335 -5.50 -1.42 -16.54
C VAL A 335 -4.73 -1.39 -17.86
N THR A 336 -3.44 -1.68 -17.83
CA THR A 336 -2.62 -1.74 -19.04
C THR A 336 -3.06 -2.86 -19.97
N ARG A 337 -3.47 -4.01 -19.42
CA ARG A 337 -3.82 -5.24 -20.15
C ARG A 337 -5.28 -5.35 -20.58
N ASP A 338 -6.23 -5.07 -19.69
CA ASP A 338 -7.66 -5.37 -19.90
C ASP A 338 -8.51 -4.14 -20.21
N TRP A 339 -8.11 -2.93 -19.82
CA TRP A 339 -8.90 -1.73 -20.14
C TRP A 339 -8.75 -1.35 -21.63
N PRO A 340 -9.84 -1.19 -22.41
CA PRO A 340 -9.74 -0.96 -23.86
C PRO A 340 -8.88 0.25 -24.25
N GLN A 341 -7.99 0.08 -25.23
CA GLN A 341 -6.97 1.08 -25.57
C GLN A 341 -7.57 2.36 -26.18
N GLU A 342 -8.61 2.21 -27.00
CA GLU A 342 -9.40 3.30 -27.58
C GLU A 342 -10.17 4.13 -26.53
N ARG A 343 -10.34 3.59 -25.32
CA ARG A 343 -10.90 4.29 -24.15
C ARG A 343 -9.83 4.93 -23.25
N ARG A 344 -8.54 4.76 -23.59
CA ARG A 344 -7.42 5.43 -22.93
C ARG A 344 -6.89 6.65 -23.68
N ASP A 345 -7.32 6.84 -24.93
CA ASP A 345 -6.89 7.94 -25.80
C ASP A 345 -7.35 9.32 -25.26
N PRO A 346 -6.47 10.34 -25.23
CA PRO A 346 -6.83 11.70 -24.80
C PRO A 346 -7.98 12.36 -25.55
N SER A 347 -8.21 11.98 -26.82
CA SER A 347 -9.30 12.50 -27.66
C SER A 347 -10.66 11.86 -27.41
N CYS A 348 -10.72 10.77 -26.62
CA CYS A 348 -11.97 10.10 -26.29
C CYS A 348 -12.81 10.97 -25.35
N ALA A 349 -14.08 11.24 -25.72
CA ALA A 349 -15.02 11.98 -24.88
C ALA A 349 -15.33 11.30 -23.53
N ASP A 350 -15.07 9.99 -23.43
CA ASP A 350 -15.15 9.17 -22.22
C ASP A 350 -13.75 8.63 -21.81
N ASN A 351 -12.76 9.54 -21.75
CA ASN A 351 -11.41 9.33 -21.20
C ASN A 351 -11.43 9.17 -19.66
N SER A 352 -12.40 8.39 -19.16
CA SER A 352 -12.71 8.15 -17.74
C SER A 352 -12.21 6.77 -17.34
N TRP A 353 -10.88 6.67 -17.13
CA TRP A 353 -10.17 5.42 -16.85
C TRP A 353 -9.15 5.57 -15.71
N PRO A 354 -8.69 4.47 -15.07
CA PRO A 354 -7.87 4.53 -13.86
C PRO A 354 -6.41 4.89 -14.17
N LYS A 355 -6.09 6.19 -14.12
CA LYS A 355 -4.73 6.73 -14.25
C LYS A 355 -4.03 6.68 -12.89
N VAL A 356 -3.18 5.67 -12.72
CA VAL A 356 -2.45 5.36 -11.46
C VAL A 356 -1.06 4.78 -11.70
N GLN A 357 -0.63 4.64 -12.96
CA GLN A 357 0.56 3.89 -13.37
C GLN A 357 1.83 4.74 -13.40
N ARG A 358 1.72 6.08 -13.35
CA ARG A 358 2.84 7.01 -13.54
C ARG A 358 2.76 8.21 -12.60
N TYR A 359 3.35 8.07 -11.41
CA TYR A 359 3.55 9.16 -10.46
C TYR A 359 4.98 9.70 -10.49
N VAL A 360 5.10 11.02 -10.32
CA VAL A 360 6.36 11.71 -10.01
C VAL A 360 6.29 12.20 -8.56
N LEU A 361 7.13 11.67 -7.68
CA LEU A 361 7.12 11.99 -6.26
C LEU A 361 8.34 12.85 -5.91
N MET A 362 8.10 13.93 -5.19
CA MET A 362 9.09 14.96 -4.86
C MET A 362 8.98 15.26 -3.36
N GLY A 363 10.00 14.92 -2.59
CA GLY A 363 9.99 15.09 -1.14
C GLY A 363 11.23 15.79 -0.64
N VAL A 364 11.06 16.82 0.19
CA VAL A 364 12.17 17.51 0.87
C VAL A 364 12.68 16.72 2.07
N GLU A 365 13.90 17.02 2.52
CA GLU A 365 14.47 16.41 3.73
C GLU A 365 13.54 16.59 4.95
N GLY A 366 13.30 15.50 5.66
CA GLY A 366 12.41 15.46 6.82
C GLY A 366 10.94 15.19 6.48
N ALA A 367 10.56 15.09 5.20
CA ALA A 367 9.21 14.72 4.80
C ALA A 367 8.86 13.27 5.21
N TYR A 368 7.63 13.07 5.65
CA TYR A 368 7.11 11.81 6.18
C TYR A 368 5.69 11.53 5.69
N SER A 369 5.42 10.27 5.36
CA SER A 369 4.08 9.71 5.16
C SER A 369 3.87 8.59 6.16
N ASP A 370 2.81 8.68 6.98
CA ASP A 370 2.49 7.71 8.04
C ASP A 370 2.00 6.36 7.49
N TRP A 371 1.69 5.41 8.37
CA TRP A 371 1.32 4.04 8.01
C TRP A 371 0.08 3.96 7.11
N HIS A 372 0.24 3.33 5.96
CA HIS A 372 -0.84 3.09 5.00
C HIS A 372 -0.63 1.76 4.27
N ILE A 373 -1.65 1.40 3.49
CA ILE A 373 -1.63 0.40 2.43
C ILE A 373 -2.16 1.11 1.18
N ASP A 374 -1.56 0.84 0.01
CA ASP A 374 -2.04 1.39 -1.25
C ASP A 374 -3.50 1.03 -1.57
N PHE A 375 -4.14 1.93 -2.32
CA PHE A 375 -5.56 1.84 -2.64
C PHE A 375 -5.92 0.56 -3.41
N ALA A 376 -7.07 -0.02 -3.06
CA ALA A 376 -7.53 -1.36 -3.42
C ALA A 376 -6.52 -2.50 -3.19
N GLY A 377 -5.52 -2.28 -2.32
CA GLY A 377 -4.42 -3.22 -2.15
C GLY A 377 -3.56 -3.38 -3.40
N SER A 378 -3.43 -2.34 -4.22
CA SER A 378 -2.56 -2.38 -5.40
C SER A 378 -1.09 -2.69 -5.02
N SER A 379 -0.37 -3.30 -5.96
CA SER A 379 1.08 -3.45 -5.88
C SER A 379 1.75 -2.21 -6.48
N VAL A 380 2.97 -1.89 -6.06
CA VAL A 380 3.67 -0.64 -6.44
C VAL A 380 5.05 -0.94 -7.00
N TYR A 381 5.45 -0.26 -8.08
CA TYR A 381 6.85 -0.11 -8.45
C TYR A 381 7.37 1.28 -8.05
N TYR A 382 8.60 1.36 -7.53
CA TYR A 382 9.15 2.57 -6.92
C TYR A 382 10.64 2.72 -7.27
N HIS A 383 11.05 3.81 -7.91
CA HIS A 383 12.43 4.03 -8.37
C HIS A 383 12.96 5.41 -7.96
N VAL A 384 14.08 5.44 -7.24
CA VAL A 384 14.69 6.68 -6.76
C VAL A 384 15.65 7.23 -7.82
N ILE A 385 15.36 8.42 -8.35
CA ILE A 385 16.23 9.11 -9.32
C ILE A 385 17.44 9.71 -8.60
N TRP A 386 17.19 10.42 -7.51
CA TRP A 386 18.20 10.93 -6.59
C TRP A 386 17.60 11.19 -5.20
N GLY A 387 18.47 11.36 -4.21
CA GLY A 387 18.12 11.47 -2.79
C GLY A 387 18.24 10.15 -2.04
N GLN A 388 17.37 9.91 -1.06
CA GLN A 388 17.21 8.62 -0.37
C GLN A 388 15.82 8.59 0.27
N LYS A 389 15.17 7.42 0.31
CA LYS A 389 13.97 7.14 1.10
C LYS A 389 14.27 6.07 2.15
N THR A 390 13.58 6.10 3.28
CA THR A 390 13.59 5.04 4.29
C THR A 390 12.17 4.56 4.50
N PHE A 391 11.91 3.31 4.14
CA PHE A 391 10.65 2.62 4.40
C PHE A 391 10.76 1.83 5.71
N LEU A 392 9.68 1.81 6.48
CA LEU A 392 9.39 0.69 7.39
C LEU A 392 8.24 -0.11 6.80
N PHE A 393 8.40 -1.42 6.76
CA PHE A 393 7.41 -2.38 6.26
C PHE A 393 6.90 -3.26 7.39
N ALA A 394 5.62 -3.64 7.33
CA ALA A 394 5.05 -4.74 8.10
C ALA A 394 4.31 -5.70 7.15
N PRO A 395 4.46 -7.02 7.30
CA PRO A 395 3.79 -7.99 6.45
C PRO A 395 2.25 -7.95 6.63
N PRO A 396 1.46 -8.26 5.57
CA PRO A 396 -0.01 -8.28 5.58
C PRO A 396 -0.62 -9.44 6.37
N THR A 397 -0.08 -9.78 7.55
CA THR A 397 -0.64 -10.82 8.42
C THR A 397 -2.05 -10.44 8.90
N PRO A 398 -2.95 -11.40 9.19
CA PRO A 398 -4.30 -11.08 9.65
C PRO A 398 -4.31 -10.19 10.91
N ARG A 399 -3.34 -10.38 11.82
CA ARG A 399 -3.09 -9.54 13.00
C ARG A 399 -2.72 -8.10 12.64
N ASN A 400 -1.78 -7.90 11.72
CA ASN A 400 -1.36 -6.56 11.28
C ASN A 400 -2.49 -5.84 10.51
N LEU A 401 -3.26 -6.55 9.67
CA LEU A 401 -4.42 -6.01 8.97
C LEU A 401 -5.57 -5.63 9.93
N ALA A 402 -5.81 -6.44 10.97
CA ALA A 402 -6.77 -6.10 12.03
C ALA A 402 -6.34 -4.86 12.84
N ALA A 403 -5.04 -4.73 13.14
CA ALA A 403 -4.48 -3.52 13.76
C ALA A 403 -4.71 -2.27 12.89
N TYR A 404 -4.48 -2.38 11.58
CA TYR A 404 -4.71 -1.29 10.61
C TYR A 404 -6.19 -0.92 10.50
N LYS A 405 -7.10 -1.89 10.34
CA LYS A 405 -8.56 -1.67 10.31
C LYS A 405 -9.05 -0.96 11.58
N ALA A 406 -8.56 -1.38 12.74
CA ALA A 406 -8.91 -0.77 14.03
C ALA A 406 -8.36 0.66 14.18
N TRP A 407 -7.11 0.90 13.76
CA TRP A 407 -6.46 2.22 13.80
C TRP A 407 -7.13 3.23 12.86
N CYS A 408 -7.42 2.85 11.60
CA CYS A 408 -8.18 3.66 10.66
C CYS A 408 -9.61 3.98 11.14
N SER A 409 -10.14 3.17 12.07
CA SER A 409 -11.46 3.37 12.69
C SER A 409 -11.40 4.12 14.03
N SER A 410 -10.23 4.59 14.45
CA SER A 410 -9.99 5.22 15.75
C SER A 410 -10.26 6.73 15.73
N THR A 411 -11.01 7.23 16.71
CA THR A 411 -11.14 8.68 16.95
C THR A 411 -9.87 9.32 17.56
N ARG A 412 -8.78 8.55 17.68
CA ARG A 412 -7.46 8.99 18.16
C ARG A 412 -6.33 8.63 17.18
N GLN A 413 -6.66 8.44 15.90
CA GLN A 413 -5.70 8.08 14.84
C GLN A 413 -4.47 9.01 14.83
N ASP A 414 -4.69 10.32 14.98
CA ASP A 414 -3.64 11.36 14.98
C ASP A 414 -2.72 11.33 16.23
N PHE A 415 -3.06 10.53 17.25
CA PHE A 415 -2.34 10.45 18.54
C PHE A 415 -1.75 9.07 18.82
N ASP A 416 -2.48 8.00 18.46
CA ASP A 416 -2.06 6.61 18.59
C ASP A 416 -1.36 6.18 17.31
N TRP A 417 -0.07 5.87 17.37
CA TRP A 417 0.71 5.53 16.16
C TRP A 417 0.70 4.02 15.92
N LEU A 418 0.45 3.62 14.67
CA LEU A 418 0.15 2.22 14.35
C LEU A 418 1.36 1.27 14.56
N GLY A 419 2.58 1.75 14.34
CA GLY A 419 3.80 0.92 14.46
C GLY A 419 4.08 0.35 15.86
N ASP A 420 3.46 0.86 16.93
CA ASP A 420 3.50 0.22 18.26
C ASP A 420 2.58 -1.01 18.39
N HIS A 421 1.72 -1.26 17.40
CA HIS A 421 0.76 -2.37 17.35
C HIS A 421 1.06 -3.38 16.22
N LEU A 422 1.99 -3.07 15.32
CA LEU A 422 2.41 -3.93 14.21
C LEU A 422 3.58 -4.84 14.61
N HIS A 423 3.64 -6.01 13.97
CA HIS A 423 4.66 -7.05 14.18
C HIS A 423 5.54 -7.24 12.94
N SER A 424 6.75 -7.78 13.18
CA SER A 424 7.74 -8.14 12.16
C SER A 424 8.14 -6.96 11.26
N LEU A 425 8.59 -5.85 11.89
CA LEU A 425 8.91 -4.63 11.15
C LEU A 425 10.30 -4.67 10.53
N THR A 426 10.37 -4.58 9.20
CA THR A 426 11.62 -4.50 8.44
C THR A 426 11.90 -3.05 8.04
N ARG A 427 13.14 -2.57 8.22
CA ARG A 427 13.59 -1.27 7.69
C ARG A 427 14.34 -1.44 6.37
N VAL A 428 13.99 -0.63 5.36
CA VAL A 428 14.67 -0.59 4.05
C VAL A 428 15.07 0.85 3.71
N ASP A 429 16.35 1.09 3.43
CA ASP A 429 16.86 2.39 2.97
C ASP A 429 17.11 2.32 1.44
N VAL A 430 16.23 2.95 0.64
CA VAL A 430 16.27 2.93 -0.84
C VAL A 430 17.02 4.15 -1.40
N ARG A 431 17.96 3.90 -2.31
CA ARG A 431 19.02 4.81 -2.77
C ARG A 431 18.93 5.12 -4.28
N PRO A 432 19.66 6.12 -4.81
CA PRO A 432 19.60 6.51 -6.21
C PRO A 432 19.94 5.35 -7.15
N GLY A 433 19.10 5.15 -8.17
CA GLY A 433 19.23 4.05 -9.14
C GLY A 433 18.60 2.73 -8.70
N GLU A 434 18.25 2.56 -7.42
CA GLU A 434 17.56 1.36 -6.92
C GLU A 434 16.07 1.39 -7.29
N THR A 435 15.51 0.21 -7.53
CA THR A 435 14.08 0.01 -7.80
C THR A 435 13.52 -1.00 -6.81
N MET A 436 12.31 -0.78 -6.32
CA MET A 436 11.59 -1.70 -5.43
C MET A 436 10.22 -2.03 -6.01
N LEU A 437 9.81 -3.28 -5.86
CA LEU A 437 8.48 -3.79 -6.14
C LEU A 437 7.84 -4.17 -4.81
N ILE A 438 6.73 -3.52 -4.45
CA ILE A 438 5.97 -3.74 -3.22
C ILE A 438 4.70 -4.53 -3.59
N PRO A 439 4.51 -5.77 -3.09
CA PRO A 439 3.29 -6.51 -3.36
C PRO A 439 2.09 -6.01 -2.57
N SER A 440 0.90 -6.36 -3.05
CA SER A 440 -0.40 -6.11 -2.43
C SER A 440 -0.40 -6.29 -0.90
N GLY A 441 -0.92 -5.28 -0.20
CA GLY A 441 -1.21 -5.33 1.24
C GLY A 441 -0.07 -5.01 2.19
N TRP A 442 1.18 -4.90 1.72
CA TRP A 442 2.32 -4.60 2.57
C TRP A 442 2.18 -3.21 3.21
N LEU A 443 1.95 -3.20 4.54
CA LEU A 443 1.78 -1.97 5.30
C LEU A 443 3.11 -1.26 5.35
N HIS A 444 3.12 0.04 5.07
CA HIS A 444 4.35 0.80 5.12
C HIS A 444 4.15 2.27 5.44
N CYS A 445 5.24 2.89 5.85
CA CYS A 445 5.37 4.33 6.08
C CYS A 445 6.77 4.76 5.62
N VAL A 446 6.88 6.02 5.18
CA VAL A 446 8.02 6.46 4.37
C VAL A 446 8.59 7.76 4.91
N TYR A 447 9.89 7.75 5.22
CA TYR A 447 10.66 8.93 5.60
C TYR A 447 11.62 9.35 4.50
N THR A 448 11.89 10.65 4.44
CA THR A 448 12.71 11.30 3.40
C THR A 448 13.98 11.87 4.04
N PRO A 449 15.04 11.07 4.27
CA PRO A 449 16.28 11.50 4.92
C PRO A 449 17.13 12.48 4.10
N LYS A 450 16.81 12.73 2.82
CA LYS A 450 17.42 13.73 1.92
C LYS A 450 16.36 14.21 0.93
N ASN A 451 16.52 15.41 0.34
CA ASN A 451 15.70 15.83 -0.80
C ASN A 451 15.69 14.73 -1.89
N THR A 452 14.53 14.46 -2.49
CA THR A 452 14.30 13.33 -3.40
C THR A 452 13.48 13.69 -4.63
N LEU A 453 13.86 13.08 -5.76
CA LEU A 453 13.00 12.84 -6.93
C LEU A 453 12.88 11.33 -7.13
N VAL A 454 11.65 10.86 -7.30
CA VAL A 454 11.27 9.46 -7.43
C VAL A 454 10.22 9.34 -8.52
N VAL A 455 10.20 8.22 -9.23
CA VAL A 455 9.07 7.83 -10.09
C VAL A 455 8.54 6.46 -9.69
N GLY A 456 7.25 6.22 -9.89
CA GLY A 456 6.61 4.97 -9.53
C GLY A 456 5.18 4.86 -10.03
N GLY A 457 4.46 3.83 -9.60
CA GLY A 457 3.07 3.62 -10.00
C GLY A 457 2.45 2.37 -9.41
N ASN A 458 1.12 2.39 -9.34
CA ASN A 458 0.28 1.36 -8.75
C ASN A 458 -0.31 0.47 -9.86
N PHE A 459 -0.48 -0.82 -9.57
CA PHE A 459 -1.13 -1.79 -10.47
C PHE A 459 -1.90 -2.87 -9.69
N LEU A 460 -2.90 -3.47 -10.34
CA LEU A 460 -3.64 -4.63 -9.84
C LEU A 460 -3.28 -5.86 -10.68
N THR A 461 -3.27 -7.04 -10.06
CA THR A 461 -2.77 -8.27 -10.68
C THR A 461 -3.59 -9.51 -10.28
N ASP A 462 -3.67 -10.49 -11.18
CA ASP A 462 -4.33 -11.78 -10.93
C ASP A 462 -3.61 -12.61 -9.85
N TRP A 463 -2.40 -12.22 -9.45
CA TRP A 463 -1.60 -12.93 -8.44
C TRP A 463 -2.02 -12.63 -7.01
N ASN A 464 -2.78 -11.56 -6.77
CA ASN A 464 -3.06 -11.06 -5.41
C ASN A 464 -4.55 -10.68 -5.20
N VAL A 465 -5.49 -11.17 -6.02
CA VAL A 465 -6.92 -10.77 -5.96
C VAL A 465 -7.53 -10.96 -4.57
N ALA A 466 -7.29 -12.10 -3.91
CA ALA A 466 -7.75 -12.34 -2.54
C ALA A 466 -7.30 -11.23 -1.56
N THR A 467 -6.05 -10.78 -1.67
CA THR A 467 -5.50 -9.68 -0.85
C THR A 467 -6.10 -8.34 -1.24
N GLN A 468 -6.24 -8.06 -2.55
CA GLN A 468 -6.86 -6.85 -3.08
C GLN A 468 -8.32 -6.69 -2.59
N TRP A 469 -9.15 -7.73 -2.69
CA TRP A 469 -10.56 -7.68 -2.27
C TRP A 469 -10.69 -7.46 -0.76
N LYS A 470 -9.92 -8.20 0.06
CA LYS A 470 -9.87 -8.02 1.52
C LYS A 470 -9.46 -6.60 1.94
N LEU A 471 -8.70 -5.89 1.11
CA LEU A 471 -8.31 -4.50 1.34
C LEU A 471 -9.36 -3.49 0.87
N VAL A 472 -10.07 -3.76 -0.23
CA VAL A 472 -11.27 -3.00 -0.64
C VAL A 472 -12.37 -3.09 0.43
N GLU A 473 -12.57 -4.25 1.05
CA GLU A 473 -13.48 -4.42 2.19
C GLU A 473 -13.06 -3.55 3.39
N ILE A 474 -11.75 -3.45 3.68
CA ILE A 474 -11.23 -2.58 4.73
C ILE A 474 -11.45 -1.10 4.37
N GLU A 475 -11.24 -0.67 3.12
CA GLU A 475 -11.58 0.68 2.65
C GLU A 475 -13.08 1.00 2.82
N GLU A 476 -13.97 0.03 2.61
CA GLU A 476 -15.41 0.18 2.85
C GLU A 476 -15.77 0.26 4.34
N ALA A 477 -15.26 -0.66 5.15
CA ALA A 477 -15.55 -0.72 6.58
C ALA A 477 -15.10 0.54 7.33
N THR A 478 -13.93 1.06 6.95
CA THR A 478 -13.30 2.30 7.48
C THR A 478 -13.82 3.58 6.83
N LYS A 479 -14.61 3.48 5.74
CA LYS A 479 -15.18 4.59 4.95
C LYS A 479 -14.14 5.52 4.28
N VAL A 480 -13.06 4.95 3.71
CA VAL A 480 -12.10 5.72 2.90
C VAL A 480 -12.86 6.51 1.81
N PRO A 481 -12.66 7.84 1.67
CA PRO A 481 -13.32 8.65 0.64
C PRO A 481 -13.03 8.16 -0.77
N ARG A 482 -14.02 8.21 -1.68
CA ARG A 482 -13.88 7.71 -3.06
C ARG A 482 -12.67 8.28 -3.83
N LYS A 483 -12.20 9.49 -3.52
CA LYS A 483 -11.01 10.09 -4.17
C LYS A 483 -9.66 9.47 -3.76
N PHE A 484 -9.67 8.60 -2.74
CA PHE A 484 -8.50 7.88 -2.22
C PHE A 484 -8.64 6.35 -2.40
N ARG A 485 -9.49 5.92 -3.35
CA ARG A 485 -9.67 4.51 -3.72
C ARG A 485 -9.36 4.32 -5.20
N PHE A 486 -9.15 3.07 -5.61
CA PHE A 486 -8.88 2.73 -7.01
C PHE A 486 -10.04 3.17 -7.94
N PRO A 487 -9.82 4.04 -8.94
CA PRO A 487 -10.89 4.53 -9.82
C PRO A 487 -11.53 3.41 -10.63
N HIS A 488 -12.85 3.48 -10.84
CA HIS A 488 -13.63 2.56 -11.70
C HIS A 488 -13.47 1.05 -11.43
N LEU A 489 -13.01 0.63 -10.24
CA LEU A 489 -12.59 -0.75 -9.96
C LEU A 489 -13.59 -1.82 -10.41
N LYS A 490 -14.90 -1.69 -10.10
CA LYS A 490 -15.92 -2.65 -10.55
C LYS A 490 -16.06 -2.75 -12.07
N ARG A 491 -15.87 -1.65 -12.82
CA ARG A 491 -15.84 -1.67 -14.30
C ARG A 491 -14.55 -2.31 -14.83
N LEU A 492 -13.42 -2.10 -14.15
CA LEU A 492 -12.18 -2.82 -14.46
C LEU A 492 -12.35 -4.34 -14.23
N SER A 493 -13.00 -4.77 -13.14
CA SER A 493 -13.32 -6.18 -12.90
C SER A 493 -14.10 -6.81 -14.06
N TRP A 494 -15.08 -6.11 -14.63
CA TRP A 494 -15.81 -6.57 -15.83
C TRP A 494 -14.89 -6.76 -17.06
N PHE A 495 -13.95 -5.83 -17.29
CA PHE A 495 -12.96 -5.98 -18.37
C PHE A 495 -11.99 -7.14 -18.10
N VAL A 496 -11.53 -7.32 -16.87
CA VAL A 496 -10.68 -8.45 -16.45
C VAL A 496 -11.41 -9.78 -16.62
N GLY A 497 -12.68 -9.86 -16.21
CA GLY A 497 -13.54 -11.04 -16.40
C GLY A 497 -13.75 -11.38 -17.87
N LYS A 498 -14.02 -10.38 -18.73
CA LYS A 498 -14.08 -10.61 -20.18
C LYS A 498 -12.73 -11.06 -20.74
N GLY A 499 -11.64 -10.38 -20.38
CA GLY A 499 -10.30 -10.71 -20.86
C GLY A 499 -9.86 -12.12 -20.47
N TRP A 500 -10.24 -12.60 -19.29
CA TRP A 500 -10.02 -13.98 -18.87
C TRP A 500 -10.97 -14.99 -19.55
N ASN A 501 -12.21 -14.61 -19.83
CA ASN A 501 -13.10 -15.43 -20.66
C ASN A 501 -12.48 -15.63 -22.04
N ASP A 502 -12.04 -14.55 -22.70
CA ASP A 502 -11.42 -14.58 -24.02
C ASP A 502 -10.11 -15.41 -24.00
N ARG A 503 -9.23 -15.24 -23.00
CA ARG A 503 -7.97 -16.00 -22.88
C ARG A 503 -8.16 -17.51 -22.74
N LEU A 504 -9.25 -17.95 -22.11
CA LEU A 504 -9.56 -19.37 -21.89
C LEU A 504 -10.43 -19.97 -23.01
N GLU A 505 -10.72 -19.22 -24.08
CA GLU A 505 -11.45 -19.73 -25.25
C GLU A 505 -10.88 -21.02 -25.88
N PRO A 506 -9.55 -21.24 -25.95
CA PRO A 506 -9.00 -22.50 -26.47
C PRO A 506 -9.45 -23.76 -25.71
N LEU A 507 -9.92 -23.63 -24.45
CA LEU A 507 -10.44 -24.75 -23.65
C LEU A 507 -11.85 -25.22 -24.08
N ASP A 508 -12.50 -24.54 -25.03
CA ASP A 508 -13.72 -25.02 -25.68
C ASP A 508 -13.43 -25.69 -27.03
N ALA A 509 -12.25 -25.45 -27.63
CA ALA A 509 -11.82 -26.14 -28.83
C ALA A 509 -11.44 -27.62 -28.57
N SER A 510 -11.01 -27.94 -27.34
CA SER A 510 -10.72 -29.31 -26.91
C SER A 510 -11.96 -30.22 -26.78
N GLU A 511 -13.17 -29.67 -26.81
CA GLU A 511 -14.43 -30.44 -26.85
C GLU A 511 -14.96 -30.64 -28.27
N GLN A 512 -14.51 -29.84 -29.24
CA GLN A 512 -14.98 -29.91 -30.62
C GLN A 512 -14.19 -30.96 -31.42
N GLY A 513 -14.41 -32.22 -31.08
CA GLY A 513 -13.90 -33.37 -31.82
C GLY A 513 -14.19 -33.23 -33.32
N ALA A 514 -13.13 -33.29 -34.13
CA ALA A 514 -13.26 -33.20 -35.58
C ALA A 514 -14.02 -34.44 -36.09
N LYS A 515 -15.24 -34.25 -36.60
CA LYS A 515 -16.08 -35.32 -37.14
C LYS A 515 -15.31 -36.14 -38.19
N GLY A 516 -14.97 -37.38 -37.84
CA GLY A 516 -14.48 -38.36 -38.79
C GLY A 516 -15.57 -38.73 -39.81
N GLU A 517 -15.18 -39.18 -41.00
CA GLU A 517 -16.10 -39.50 -42.08
C GLU A 517 -17.08 -40.65 -41.72
N ASP A 518 -16.69 -41.50 -40.75
CA ASP A 518 -17.50 -42.61 -40.22
C ASP A 518 -18.40 -42.24 -39.02
N GLY A 519 -18.42 -40.97 -38.59
CA GLY A 519 -19.36 -40.48 -37.56
C GLY A 519 -19.12 -40.95 -36.12
N ALA A 520 -17.97 -41.56 -35.82
CA ALA A 520 -17.53 -41.81 -34.45
C ALA A 520 -16.88 -40.56 -33.84
N ASP A 521 -17.29 -40.19 -32.63
CA ASP A 521 -16.68 -39.10 -31.87
C ASP A 521 -15.28 -39.53 -31.38
N ILE A 522 -14.24 -39.02 -32.03
CA ILE A 522 -12.87 -39.14 -31.56
C ILE A 522 -12.64 -37.99 -30.56
N GLU A 523 -12.76 -38.31 -29.27
CA GLU A 523 -12.27 -37.46 -28.19
C GLU A 523 -10.76 -37.25 -28.36
N ARG A 524 -10.40 -36.11 -28.97
CA ARG A 524 -9.02 -35.69 -29.10
C ARG A 524 -8.66 -34.85 -27.88
N GLU A 525 -8.28 -35.52 -26.80
CA GLU A 525 -7.66 -34.87 -25.64
C GLU A 525 -6.61 -33.87 -26.14
N ALA A 526 -6.73 -32.61 -25.75
CA ALA A 526 -5.78 -31.57 -26.13
C ALA A 526 -4.42 -31.88 -25.49
N ASP A 527 -3.34 -31.78 -26.26
CA ASP A 527 -2.00 -31.99 -25.72
C ASP A 527 -1.75 -30.93 -24.63
N VAL A 528 -1.33 -31.41 -23.45
CA VAL A 528 -1.00 -30.56 -22.31
C VAL A 528 0.09 -29.54 -22.67
N ALA A 529 0.94 -29.85 -23.67
CA ALA A 529 1.93 -28.93 -24.23
C ALA A 529 1.29 -27.72 -24.95
N ASP A 530 0.22 -27.91 -25.73
CA ASP A 530 -0.48 -26.82 -26.43
C ASP A 530 -1.19 -25.86 -25.46
N LEU A 531 -1.50 -26.34 -24.24
CA LEU A 531 -2.17 -25.58 -23.19
C LEU A 531 -1.21 -24.79 -22.28
N VAL A 532 0.11 -24.89 -22.48
CA VAL A 532 1.14 -24.24 -21.63
C VAL A 532 1.05 -22.72 -21.62
N ASP A 533 0.60 -22.09 -22.70
CA ASP A 533 0.40 -20.63 -22.76
C ASP A 533 -1.06 -20.21 -22.53
N VAL A 534 -1.98 -21.17 -22.36
CA VAL A 534 -3.42 -20.94 -22.15
C VAL A 534 -3.80 -21.03 -20.67
N VAL A 535 -3.43 -22.12 -20.00
CA VAL A 535 -3.86 -22.39 -18.61
C VAL A 535 -2.88 -21.79 -17.61
N PRO A 536 -3.24 -20.73 -16.85
CA PRO A 536 -2.32 -20.09 -15.92
C PRO A 536 -2.10 -20.97 -14.67
N PRO A 537 -1.13 -20.65 -13.78
CA PRO A 537 -0.94 -21.37 -12.53
C PRO A 537 -2.22 -21.42 -11.68
N LEU A 538 -2.44 -22.51 -10.93
CA LEU A 538 -3.65 -22.71 -10.11
C LEU A 538 -3.96 -21.54 -9.17
N LYS A 539 -2.93 -20.88 -8.62
CA LYS A 539 -3.07 -19.65 -7.81
C LYS A 539 -3.79 -18.52 -8.57
N VAL A 540 -3.51 -18.35 -9.86
CA VAL A 540 -4.15 -17.36 -10.72
C VAL A 540 -5.59 -17.77 -11.03
N VAL A 541 -5.84 -19.04 -11.37
CA VAL A 541 -7.21 -19.56 -11.61
C VAL A 541 -8.11 -19.30 -10.40
N ASN A 542 -7.66 -19.65 -9.19
CA ASN A 542 -8.39 -19.43 -7.94
C ASN A 542 -8.62 -17.93 -7.65
N ASN A 543 -7.69 -17.04 -8.00
CA ASN A 543 -7.87 -15.59 -7.86
C ASN A 543 -8.87 -15.02 -8.88
N ILE A 544 -8.93 -15.56 -10.10
CA ILE A 544 -9.94 -15.14 -11.10
C ILE A 544 -11.32 -15.71 -10.79
N GLU A 545 -11.42 -16.84 -10.09
CA GLU A 545 -12.67 -17.30 -9.49
C GLU A 545 -13.25 -16.28 -8.48
N LEU A 546 -12.39 -15.53 -7.75
CA LEU A 546 -12.83 -14.41 -6.90
C LEU A 546 -13.22 -13.14 -7.69
N VAL A 547 -12.71 -12.95 -8.90
CA VAL A 547 -13.21 -11.91 -9.81
C VAL A 547 -14.58 -12.32 -10.34
N TYR A 548 -14.73 -13.55 -10.83
CA TYR A 548 -15.99 -14.14 -11.26
C TYR A 548 -17.06 -14.01 -10.17
N GLN A 549 -16.76 -14.40 -8.92
CA GLN A 549 -17.72 -14.33 -7.82
C GLN A 549 -18.19 -12.90 -7.58
N SER A 550 -17.26 -11.93 -7.48
CA SER A 550 -17.63 -10.51 -7.28
C SER A 550 -18.44 -9.89 -8.43
N LEU A 551 -18.42 -10.50 -9.62
CA LEU A 551 -19.27 -10.12 -10.74
C LEU A 551 -20.63 -10.86 -10.71
N SER A 552 -20.68 -12.11 -10.24
CA SER A 552 -21.93 -12.83 -9.96
C SER A 552 -22.73 -12.13 -8.86
N ASP A 553 -22.08 -11.79 -7.75
CA ASP A 553 -22.67 -11.04 -6.64
C ASP A 553 -23.26 -9.70 -7.11
N ASP A 554 -22.56 -9.01 -8.02
CA ASP A 554 -23.06 -7.77 -8.65
C ASP A 554 -24.30 -8.04 -9.53
N LEU A 555 -24.34 -9.14 -10.30
CA LEU A 555 -25.50 -9.50 -11.12
C LEU A 555 -26.72 -9.86 -10.27
N GLU A 556 -26.54 -10.64 -9.20
CA GLU A 556 -27.59 -10.98 -8.24
C GLU A 556 -28.14 -9.71 -7.57
N LEU A 557 -27.24 -8.82 -7.10
CA LEU A 557 -27.58 -7.49 -6.58
C LEU A 557 -28.33 -6.63 -7.62
N ILE A 558 -28.00 -6.75 -8.92
CA ILE A 558 -28.69 -6.06 -10.01
C ILE A 558 -30.09 -6.62 -10.28
N GLN A 559 -30.33 -7.91 -10.00
CA GLN A 559 -31.59 -8.59 -10.29
C GLN A 559 -32.59 -8.57 -9.12
N ASP A 560 -32.13 -8.45 -7.87
CA ASP A 560 -33.02 -8.39 -6.70
C ASP A 560 -34.04 -7.22 -6.80
N PRO A 561 -35.36 -7.52 -6.89
CA PRO A 561 -36.40 -6.50 -7.02
C PRO A 561 -36.68 -5.78 -5.69
N TYR A 562 -36.45 -6.44 -4.55
CA TYR A 562 -36.82 -5.94 -3.23
C TYR A 562 -35.87 -4.86 -2.71
N ILE A 563 -34.67 -4.72 -3.29
CA ILE A 563 -33.73 -3.62 -2.94
C ILE A 563 -34.39 -2.25 -3.07
N ALA A 564 -35.22 -2.03 -4.10
CA ALA A 564 -35.94 -0.77 -4.29
C ALA A 564 -36.99 -0.51 -3.20
N GLU A 565 -37.58 -1.58 -2.65
CA GLU A 565 -38.62 -1.54 -1.61
C GLU A 565 -38.03 -1.52 -0.18
N SER A 566 -36.80 -2.00 -0.02
CA SER A 566 -36.09 -2.15 1.27
C SER A 566 -35.91 -0.85 2.07
N GLY A 567 -35.94 0.30 1.40
CA GLY A 567 -35.63 1.61 1.98
C GLY A 567 -34.14 1.85 2.30
N ASP A 568 -33.24 0.89 2.10
CA ASP A 568 -31.81 1.11 2.31
C ASP A 568 -31.15 1.83 1.13
N GLU A 569 -31.01 3.14 1.28
CA GLU A 569 -30.22 3.98 0.40
C GLU A 569 -28.81 3.46 0.07
N ARG A 570 -28.14 2.71 0.97
CA ARG A 570 -26.79 2.18 0.71
C ARG A 570 -26.87 1.08 -0.35
N THR A 571 -27.70 0.07 -0.12
CA THR A 571 -27.89 -1.06 -1.03
C THR A 571 -28.47 -0.60 -2.37
N VAL A 572 -29.41 0.35 -2.40
CA VAL A 572 -29.88 0.99 -3.64
C VAL A 572 -28.75 1.70 -4.41
N LYS A 573 -27.85 2.42 -3.71
CA LYS A 573 -26.68 3.07 -4.33
C LYS A 573 -25.63 2.05 -4.81
N GLN A 574 -25.52 0.88 -4.17
CA GLN A 574 -24.67 -0.23 -4.62
C GLN A 574 -25.26 -0.92 -5.86
N GLN A 575 -26.54 -1.29 -5.85
CA GLN A 575 -27.25 -1.84 -7.02
C GLN A 575 -27.12 -0.90 -8.24
N LYS A 576 -27.32 0.42 -8.06
CA LYS A 576 -27.12 1.39 -9.13
C LYS A 576 -25.68 1.39 -9.65
N ALA A 577 -24.68 1.42 -8.75
CA ALA A 577 -23.28 1.43 -9.13
C ALA A 577 -22.84 0.14 -9.86
N ALA A 578 -23.42 -1.01 -9.50
CA ALA A 578 -23.22 -2.28 -10.20
C ALA A 578 -23.80 -2.21 -11.63
N ARG A 579 -25.05 -1.72 -11.81
CA ARG A 579 -25.63 -1.50 -13.15
C ARG A 579 -24.79 -0.55 -14.01
N GLU A 580 -24.24 0.51 -13.41
CA GLU A 580 -23.36 1.49 -14.10
C GLU A 580 -21.93 0.96 -14.36
N ALA A 581 -21.51 -0.11 -13.68
CA ALA A 581 -20.20 -0.71 -13.88
C ALA A 581 -20.11 -1.54 -15.17
N ILE A 582 -21.20 -2.22 -15.58
CA ILE A 582 -21.23 -3.11 -16.75
C ILE A 582 -20.83 -2.36 -18.03
N PRO A 583 -19.74 -2.75 -18.72
CA PRO A 583 -19.32 -2.13 -19.97
C PRO A 583 -20.13 -2.72 -21.13
N VAL A 584 -21.40 -2.30 -21.27
CA VAL A 584 -22.41 -2.86 -22.20
C VAL A 584 -21.94 -2.99 -23.66
N GLN A 585 -21.02 -2.13 -24.11
CA GLN A 585 -20.43 -2.20 -25.46
C GLN A 585 -19.50 -3.42 -25.68
N TYR A 586 -18.99 -4.04 -24.61
CA TYR A 586 -17.99 -5.11 -24.65
C TYR A 586 -18.51 -6.45 -24.10
N VAL A 587 -19.40 -6.42 -23.10
CA VAL A 587 -20.03 -7.61 -22.51
C VAL A 587 -21.53 -7.75 -22.83
N GLY A 588 -22.13 -6.74 -23.47
CA GLY A 588 -23.55 -6.69 -23.79
C GLY A 588 -24.45 -6.24 -22.63
N HIS A 589 -25.77 -6.29 -22.86
CA HIS A 589 -26.78 -6.09 -21.82
C HIS A 589 -26.82 -7.29 -20.84
N LEU A 590 -27.57 -7.17 -19.74
CA LEU A 590 -27.58 -8.13 -18.63
C LEU A 590 -27.58 -9.61 -19.06
N PRO A 591 -28.45 -10.10 -19.98
CA PRO A 591 -28.47 -11.52 -20.36
C PRO A 591 -27.21 -11.99 -21.09
N LYS A 592 -26.46 -11.07 -21.73
CA LYS A 592 -25.15 -11.38 -22.34
C LYS A 592 -24.03 -11.34 -21.32
N ALA A 593 -24.10 -10.46 -20.31
CA ALA A 593 -23.16 -10.43 -19.20
C ALA A 593 -23.30 -11.71 -18.33
N GLU A 594 -24.54 -12.14 -18.06
CA GLU A 594 -24.86 -13.43 -17.43
C GLU A 594 -24.29 -14.61 -18.23
N ALA A 595 -24.59 -14.69 -19.53
CA ALA A 595 -24.06 -15.75 -20.39
C ALA A 595 -22.53 -15.76 -20.46
N MET A 596 -21.88 -14.60 -20.52
CA MET A 596 -20.41 -14.49 -20.49
C MET A 596 -19.83 -15.00 -19.18
N LEU A 597 -20.43 -14.71 -18.02
CA LEU A 597 -19.98 -15.26 -16.75
C LEU A 597 -20.22 -16.77 -16.67
N ALA A 598 -21.33 -17.29 -17.20
CA ALA A 598 -21.58 -18.73 -17.26
C ALA A 598 -20.52 -19.46 -18.12
N THR A 599 -20.14 -18.89 -19.27
CA THR A 599 -19.01 -19.40 -20.08
C THR A 599 -17.68 -19.31 -19.32
N LEU A 600 -17.41 -18.18 -18.66
CA LEU A 600 -16.20 -18.01 -17.83
C LEU A 600 -16.14 -19.04 -16.69
N ARG A 601 -17.25 -19.38 -16.03
CA ARG A 601 -17.32 -20.40 -14.99
C ARG A 601 -16.83 -21.75 -15.51
N GLY A 602 -17.42 -22.23 -16.61
CA GLY A 602 -17.02 -23.49 -17.23
C GLY A 602 -15.54 -23.49 -17.68
N ARG A 603 -15.09 -22.39 -18.29
CA ARG A 603 -13.67 -22.20 -18.68
C ARG A 603 -12.72 -22.21 -17.48
N LEU A 604 -13.11 -21.61 -16.35
CA LEU A 604 -12.34 -21.63 -15.09
C LEU A 604 -12.30 -23.04 -14.47
N ASP A 605 -13.42 -23.76 -14.42
CA ASP A 605 -13.45 -25.12 -13.89
C ASP A 605 -12.59 -26.09 -14.71
N LYS A 606 -12.62 -25.99 -16.06
CA LYS A 606 -11.68 -26.68 -16.96
C LYS A 606 -10.23 -26.30 -16.65
N ALA A 607 -9.91 -25.01 -16.59
CA ALA A 607 -8.55 -24.53 -16.30
C ALA A 607 -8.05 -25.02 -14.93
N LYS A 608 -8.92 -25.10 -13.93
CA LYS A 608 -8.62 -25.56 -12.56
C LYS A 608 -8.27 -27.05 -12.52
N ALA A 609 -8.97 -27.88 -13.30
CA ALA A 609 -8.65 -29.30 -13.46
C ALA A 609 -7.31 -29.54 -14.20
N LEU A 610 -6.96 -28.67 -15.16
CA LEU A 610 -5.77 -28.80 -16.00
C LEU A 610 -4.51 -28.11 -15.46
N ALA A 611 -4.65 -27.19 -14.50
CA ALA A 611 -3.54 -26.35 -14.02
C ALA A 611 -2.32 -27.17 -13.52
N ASP A 612 -2.55 -28.30 -12.86
CA ASP A 612 -1.50 -29.15 -12.29
C ASP A 612 -0.74 -29.98 -13.34
N SER A 613 -1.39 -30.43 -14.42
CA SER A 613 -0.71 -31.11 -15.53
C SER A 613 0.06 -30.10 -16.37
N VAL A 614 -0.57 -28.98 -16.71
CA VAL A 614 0.05 -27.89 -17.47
C VAL A 614 1.24 -27.28 -16.72
N HIS A 615 1.19 -27.13 -15.39
CA HIS A 615 2.35 -26.66 -14.62
C HIS A 615 3.52 -27.65 -14.65
N LYS A 616 3.27 -28.97 -14.52
CA LYS A 616 4.32 -29.99 -14.65
C LYS A 616 4.99 -29.95 -16.02
N GLU A 617 4.20 -29.73 -17.07
CA GLU A 617 4.68 -29.62 -18.45
C GLU A 617 5.48 -28.33 -18.70
N ARG A 618 5.00 -27.18 -18.22
CA ARG A 618 5.74 -25.90 -18.22
C ARG A 618 7.11 -26.04 -17.54
N VAL A 619 7.17 -26.79 -16.43
CA VAL A 619 8.42 -27.10 -15.73
C VAL A 619 9.31 -28.08 -16.51
N ARG A 620 8.76 -29.04 -17.27
CA ARG A 620 9.51 -29.93 -18.19
C ARG A 620 10.20 -29.12 -19.28
N LEU A 621 9.43 -28.33 -20.03
CA LEU A 621 9.92 -27.48 -21.12
C LEU A 621 10.99 -26.48 -20.62
N THR A 622 10.78 -25.88 -19.44
CA THR A 622 11.75 -24.97 -18.81
C THR A 622 13.07 -25.68 -18.45
N LYS A 623 13.01 -26.94 -17.98
CA LYS A 623 14.21 -27.76 -17.71
C LYS A 623 14.94 -28.11 -19.01
N GLU A 624 14.23 -28.47 -20.07
CA GLU A 624 14.81 -28.81 -21.37
C GLU A 624 15.49 -27.62 -22.04
N ALA A 625 14.86 -26.43 -22.02
CA ALA A 625 15.46 -25.19 -22.51
C ALA A 625 16.75 -24.81 -21.74
N ARG A 626 16.80 -25.06 -20.43
CA ARG A 626 17.99 -24.86 -19.59
C ARG A 626 19.06 -25.94 -19.81
N GLY A 627 18.65 -27.18 -20.09
CA GLY A 627 19.53 -28.31 -20.41
C GLY A 627 20.23 -28.15 -21.76
N GLY A 628 19.48 -27.81 -22.82
CA GLY A 628 20.02 -27.56 -24.16
C GLY A 628 21.08 -26.45 -24.19
N LYS A 629 20.87 -25.38 -23.41
CA LYS A 629 21.87 -24.31 -23.24
C LYS A 629 23.17 -24.78 -22.57
N LYS A 630 23.17 -25.84 -21.77
CA LYS A 630 24.39 -26.46 -21.21
C LYS A 630 25.07 -27.45 -22.16
N GLY A 631 24.33 -28.07 -23.09
CA GLY A 631 24.91 -28.93 -24.13
C GLY A 631 25.63 -28.15 -25.25
N ALA A 632 25.19 -26.92 -25.52
CA ALA A 632 25.66 -26.13 -26.67
C ALA A 632 27.10 -25.58 -26.57
N THR A 633 27.76 -25.63 -25.41
CA THR A 633 29.12 -25.08 -25.20
C THR A 633 30.26 -26.07 -25.50
N HIS A 634 29.96 -27.36 -25.72
CA HIS A 634 30.92 -28.39 -26.14
C HIS A 634 30.36 -29.23 -27.30
N GLY A 635 30.14 -28.58 -28.45
CA GLY A 635 29.69 -29.22 -29.69
C GLY A 635 30.41 -28.67 -30.92
N SER A 636 31.05 -29.56 -31.70
CA SER A 636 31.93 -29.21 -32.83
C SER A 636 31.23 -28.44 -33.98
N ALA A 637 32.05 -27.78 -34.78
CA ALA A 637 31.64 -26.95 -35.91
C ALA A 637 30.99 -27.73 -37.08
N THR A 638 30.42 -26.94 -38.01
CA THR A 638 29.98 -27.32 -39.37
C THR A 638 28.82 -28.30 -39.55
N LYS A 639 27.66 -27.74 -39.95
CA LYS A 639 27.02 -28.11 -41.23
C LYS A 639 26.16 -26.97 -41.79
N LYS A 640 26.00 -26.94 -43.12
CA LYS A 640 25.40 -25.82 -43.87
C LYS A 640 23.87 -25.84 -43.80
N ARG A 641 23.25 -24.68 -43.51
CA ARG A 641 21.79 -24.48 -43.62
C ARG A 641 21.39 -24.51 -45.10
N LYS A 642 20.59 -25.48 -45.53
CA LYS A 642 20.08 -25.58 -46.91
C LYS A 642 18.68 -24.99 -46.96
N VAL A 643 18.50 -23.90 -47.71
CA VAL A 643 17.21 -23.24 -47.88
C VAL A 643 16.30 -24.07 -48.80
N ARG A 644 15.02 -24.17 -48.45
CA ARG A 644 13.92 -24.32 -49.41
C ARG A 644 13.00 -23.11 -49.27
N LYS A 645 12.31 -22.78 -50.36
CA LYS A 645 11.42 -21.62 -50.48
C LYS A 645 10.15 -21.83 -49.69
#